data_AF-W9WHZ3-F1
#
_entry.id   AF-W9WHZ3-F1
#
_cell.length_a   1.000
_cell.length_b   1.000
_cell.length_c   1.000
_cell.angle_alpha   90.00
_cell.angle_beta   90.00
_cell.angle_gamma   90.00
#
_symmetry.space_group_name_H-M   'P 1'
#
loop_
_entity.id
_entity.type
_entity.pdbx_description
1 polymer ?
#
loop_
_entity_poly.entity_id
_entity_poly.type
_entity_poly.pdbx_seq_one_letter_code
_entity_poly.pdbx_strand_id
1 'polypeptide(L)'
;MAGRVLFAALLLPCVLAASASLPVHLHLKRTVDSGLANVHVSFDKPISFEVTYTYGPCDAQTPGQAHHLVARSKSRDHDRLLWKVPEYAPTGHCLSAWDGQSLVGRSAPVSISASAKTTRRRLKKRQQDFSIAMDNSSGIDAEGPWFDGVALLQNSEISAVNVRVAKSKEVAIVGAGMAGLMTWLALNQSGMTNLSLIEAAQRLGGRVHTAYFGDPSDRQYQEMGPMRFPLSYTSSETNETVQIQDHRIVFQLAAEVNNLNKNNTNFTVDFIKWYQSSPNGLYYVNGARKPNGQVPTLSEVSANASLLGPQDSGPDDPILEEVNTDINAVYNNATFLEQMARNIYRAHKTFLDQGLNGRGGDDFSEFAYVHNVLGYDLKETFVGIGDSGSESFWDNLYESMYFSATDWRTIDGGLTRLPSAFHPLVDGVTHMNRKIQRVQYNETTRRVTLQWKTKPLDRTFQNASYDLAVVTVPMPLVRTWRLPAFSDLLSTAIDSYTYTQVCKVALQFKTRFWEHFENPIYGSCSTTTDIPGIGSICYPSYDINSTGPGVMLASYTSGDDGLRWPSIPEQVHVQYVVDAMAEIHGQVVYDQYTGNYNRRCWLLDQYETISWASPDVGMRKAFIPAFFKTEKGIVMGGEGTSYTSSWIASALESGVRAATQVLLELGLVDEAKAVVEKWMGRWIDV
;
A
#
# COMPACT_ATOMS: atom_id res chain seq x y z
N MET A 1 -5.65 -70.21 -58.59
CA MET A 1 -5.91 -69.68 -57.23
C MET A 1 -5.00 -70.46 -56.29
N ALA A 2 -3.77 -70.01 -56.03
CA ALA A 2 -3.43 -69.20 -54.85
C ALA A 2 -3.98 -69.81 -53.55
N GLY A 3 -3.23 -70.34 -52.59
CA GLY A 3 -1.79 -70.49 -52.42
C GLY A 3 -1.50 -71.00 -51.00
N ARG A 4 -0.62 -72.01 -50.91
CA ARG A 4 0.45 -72.30 -49.91
C ARG A 4 0.13 -72.25 -48.40
N VAL A 5 0.11 -73.41 -47.73
CA VAL A 5 1.23 -74.08 -47.00
C VAL A 5 1.42 -73.53 -45.58
N LEU A 6 1.04 -74.34 -44.59
CA LEU A 6 1.41 -74.19 -43.17
C LEU A 6 2.87 -74.63 -42.96
N PHE A 7 3.66 -73.82 -42.28
CA PHE A 7 4.82 -74.26 -41.52
C PHE A 7 4.92 -73.48 -40.20
N ALA A 8 5.15 -74.23 -39.13
CA ALA A 8 5.27 -73.76 -37.76
C ALA A 8 6.58 -73.00 -37.51
N ALA A 9 6.56 -72.03 -36.58
CA ALA A 9 7.76 -71.43 -36.01
C ALA A 9 7.62 -71.28 -34.49
N LEU A 10 8.69 -71.66 -33.79
CA LEU A 10 8.84 -71.74 -32.34
C LEU A 10 8.73 -70.38 -31.64
N LEU A 11 8.11 -70.40 -30.45
CA LEU A 11 8.12 -69.30 -29.47
C LEU A 11 9.36 -69.40 -28.57
N LEU A 12 10.13 -68.31 -28.49
CA LEU A 12 11.12 -68.04 -27.44
C LEU A 12 10.64 -66.81 -26.65
N PRO A 13 10.71 -66.80 -25.30
CA PRO A 13 10.20 -65.70 -24.50
C PRO A 13 11.22 -64.56 -24.45
N CYS A 14 10.76 -63.35 -24.79
CA CYS A 14 11.51 -62.11 -24.60
C CYS A 14 11.42 -61.70 -23.13
N VAL A 15 12.54 -61.71 -22.41
CA VAL A 15 12.63 -61.16 -21.05
C VAL A 15 12.62 -59.63 -21.15
N LEU A 16 11.49 -59.01 -20.78
CA LEU A 16 11.41 -57.57 -20.55
C LEU A 16 12.18 -57.24 -19.27
N ALA A 17 13.36 -56.64 -19.42
CA ALA A 17 14.06 -56.02 -18.31
C ALA A 17 13.23 -54.81 -17.81
N ALA A 18 12.82 -54.85 -16.54
CA ALA A 18 12.21 -53.71 -15.87
C ALA A 18 13.22 -52.55 -15.86
N SER A 19 12.86 -51.41 -16.47
CA SER A 19 13.63 -50.17 -16.35
C SER A 19 13.57 -49.72 -14.89
N ALA A 20 14.71 -49.78 -14.20
CA ALA A 20 14.83 -49.26 -12.85
C ALA A 20 14.51 -47.75 -12.88
N SER A 21 13.46 -47.34 -12.17
CA SER A 21 13.13 -45.92 -12.01
C SER A 21 14.27 -45.22 -11.26
N LEU A 22 14.79 -44.14 -11.83
CA LEU A 22 15.86 -43.36 -11.23
C LEU A 22 15.35 -42.58 -9.99
N PRO A 23 16.13 -42.48 -8.90
CA PRO A 23 15.66 -41.94 -7.62
C PRO A 23 15.49 -40.41 -7.58
N VAL A 24 15.97 -39.68 -8.59
CA VAL A 24 15.81 -38.22 -8.72
C VAL A 24 14.93 -37.90 -9.92
N HIS A 25 13.83 -37.20 -9.67
CA HIS A 25 12.90 -36.77 -10.71
C HIS A 25 13.14 -35.30 -11.06
N LEU A 26 13.36 -35.04 -12.35
CA LEU A 26 13.60 -33.71 -12.89
C LEU A 26 12.44 -33.33 -13.82
N HIS A 27 11.78 -32.23 -13.52
CA HIS A 27 10.63 -31.80 -14.31
C HIS A 27 10.59 -30.28 -14.49
N LEU A 28 10.19 -29.84 -15.69
CA LEU A 28 9.84 -28.46 -15.96
C LEU A 28 8.32 -28.36 -16.07
N LYS A 29 7.72 -27.36 -15.42
CA LYS A 29 6.26 -27.17 -15.47
C LYS A 29 5.78 -26.49 -16.75
N ARG A 30 6.68 -25.88 -17.53
CA ARG A 30 6.39 -25.12 -18.74
C ARG A 30 7.52 -25.30 -19.76
N THR A 31 7.23 -25.04 -21.04
CA THR A 31 8.24 -24.91 -22.10
C THR A 31 9.26 -23.84 -21.75
N VAL A 32 10.53 -24.04 -22.13
CA VAL A 32 11.59 -23.08 -21.88
C VAL A 32 11.52 -21.99 -22.93
N ASP A 33 10.96 -20.84 -22.61
CA ASP A 33 10.75 -19.72 -23.54
C ASP A 33 11.62 -18.50 -23.29
N SER A 34 12.46 -18.55 -22.25
CA SER A 34 13.40 -17.51 -21.85
C SER A 34 14.82 -18.08 -21.60
N GLY A 35 15.83 -17.22 -21.43
CA GLY A 35 17.21 -17.63 -21.14
C GLY A 35 17.42 -18.31 -19.77
N LEU A 36 16.35 -18.48 -18.99
CA LEU A 36 16.34 -19.07 -17.65
C LEU A 36 15.13 -20.02 -17.49
N ALA A 37 15.33 -21.17 -16.84
CA ALA A 37 14.30 -22.20 -16.65
C ALA A 37 14.32 -22.78 -15.23
N ASN A 38 13.14 -22.96 -14.63
CA ASN A 38 12.98 -23.69 -13.37
C ASN A 38 12.94 -25.19 -13.62
N VAL A 39 13.86 -25.91 -13.01
CA VAL A 39 13.87 -27.37 -12.96
C VAL A 39 13.43 -27.77 -11.56
N HIS A 40 12.23 -28.31 -11.45
CA HIS A 40 11.78 -28.91 -10.21
C HIS A 40 12.47 -30.25 -10.00
N VAL A 41 12.91 -30.46 -8.77
CA VAL A 41 13.62 -31.66 -8.34
C VAL A 41 12.84 -32.32 -7.22
N SER A 42 12.57 -33.61 -7.35
CA SER A 42 12.09 -34.42 -6.23
C SER A 42 12.92 -35.69 -6.11
N PHE A 43 12.94 -36.24 -4.90
CA PHE A 43 13.75 -37.40 -4.55
C PHE A 43 12.84 -38.49 -3.98
N ASP A 44 12.97 -39.73 -4.46
CA ASP A 44 12.23 -40.86 -3.90
C ASP A 44 12.71 -41.20 -2.47
N LYS A 45 14.01 -40.97 -2.21
CA LYS A 45 14.66 -41.10 -0.90
C LYS A 45 15.78 -40.06 -0.77
N PRO A 46 16.11 -39.60 0.45
CA PRO A 46 17.24 -38.70 0.68
C PRO A 46 18.55 -39.31 0.18
N ILE A 47 19.34 -38.54 -0.55
CA ILE A 47 20.58 -39.00 -1.20
C ILE A 47 21.79 -38.40 -0.47
N SER A 48 22.84 -39.19 -0.22
CA SER A 48 23.96 -38.83 0.68
C SER A 48 25.14 -38.09 0.03
N PHE A 49 25.15 -37.97 -1.30
CA PHE A 49 26.27 -37.48 -2.11
C PHE A 49 25.95 -36.15 -2.85
N GLU A 50 26.98 -35.46 -3.33
CA GLU A 50 26.83 -34.24 -4.15
C GLU A 50 26.22 -34.59 -5.51
N VAL A 51 25.11 -33.94 -5.87
CA VAL A 51 24.44 -34.19 -7.14
C VAL A 51 24.87 -33.14 -8.16
N THR A 52 25.39 -33.62 -9.28
CA THR A 52 25.72 -32.79 -10.45
C THR A 52 24.53 -32.82 -11.42
N TYR A 53 24.01 -31.66 -11.81
CA TYR A 53 22.94 -31.56 -12.78
C TYR A 53 23.49 -31.02 -14.09
N THR A 54 23.18 -31.67 -15.21
CA THR A 54 23.67 -31.28 -16.54
C THR A 54 22.54 -31.27 -17.55
N TYR A 55 22.75 -30.58 -18.67
CA TYR A 55 21.87 -30.62 -19.84
C TYR A 55 22.65 -31.12 -21.05
N GLY A 56 22.11 -32.13 -21.74
CA GLY A 56 22.81 -32.80 -22.83
C GLY A 56 21.97 -33.88 -23.51
N PRO A 57 22.56 -34.65 -24.43
CA PRO A 57 21.87 -35.73 -25.11
C PRO A 57 21.14 -36.66 -24.13
N CYS A 58 19.91 -37.06 -24.46
CA CYS A 58 19.09 -37.89 -23.57
C CYS A 58 19.65 -39.31 -23.38
N ASP A 59 20.60 -39.72 -24.20
CA ASP A 59 21.35 -40.97 -24.17
C ASP A 59 22.74 -40.83 -23.52
N ALA A 60 23.09 -39.63 -23.01
CA ALA A 60 24.36 -39.41 -22.32
C ALA A 60 24.54 -40.41 -21.17
N GLN A 61 25.71 -41.03 -21.12
CA GLN A 61 26.09 -42.05 -20.14
C GLN A 61 26.98 -41.49 -19.02
N THR A 62 27.61 -40.33 -19.25
CA THR A 62 28.44 -39.65 -18.27
C THR A 62 28.16 -38.14 -18.27
N PRO A 63 28.42 -37.42 -17.16
CA PRO A 63 28.29 -35.96 -17.12
C PRO A 63 29.16 -35.25 -18.16
N GLY A 64 30.29 -35.85 -18.58
CA GLY A 64 31.21 -35.28 -19.56
C GLY A 64 30.68 -35.21 -20.99
N GLN A 65 29.62 -35.96 -21.29
CA GLN A 65 28.93 -35.93 -22.59
C GLN A 65 27.83 -34.86 -22.65
N ALA A 66 27.59 -34.16 -21.53
CA ALA A 66 26.61 -33.10 -21.51
C ALA A 66 27.08 -31.88 -22.29
N HIS A 67 26.13 -31.12 -22.84
CA HIS A 67 26.43 -29.83 -23.46
C HIS A 67 26.95 -28.85 -22.43
N HIS A 68 26.34 -28.81 -21.24
CA HIS A 68 26.80 -27.95 -20.15
C HIS A 68 26.30 -28.40 -18.78
N LEU A 69 26.98 -27.89 -17.76
CA LEU A 69 26.58 -27.99 -16.36
C LEU A 69 25.40 -27.05 -16.09
N VAL A 70 24.36 -27.56 -15.44
CA VAL A 70 23.19 -26.80 -14.99
C VAL A 70 23.42 -26.29 -13.57
N ALA A 71 23.74 -27.20 -12.65
CA ALA A 71 23.99 -26.86 -11.25
C ALA A 71 24.83 -27.96 -10.56
N ARG A 72 25.45 -27.63 -9.44
CA ARG A 72 25.94 -28.60 -8.45
C ARG A 72 25.27 -28.31 -7.12
N SER A 73 24.69 -29.33 -6.50
CA SER A 73 24.12 -29.19 -5.16
C SER A 73 24.78 -30.17 -4.20
N LYS A 74 25.35 -29.61 -3.14
CA LYS A 74 25.77 -30.36 -1.95
C LYS A 74 24.62 -30.53 -0.94
N SER A 75 23.53 -29.80 -1.15
CA SER A 75 22.35 -29.78 -0.28
C SER A 75 21.38 -30.89 -0.68
N ARG A 76 20.73 -31.48 0.33
CA ARG A 76 19.95 -32.72 0.23
C ARG A 76 18.44 -32.49 0.06
N ASP A 77 18.00 -31.22 0.03
CA ASP A 77 16.58 -30.88 0.23
C ASP A 77 16.10 -29.69 -0.64
N HIS A 78 16.68 -29.47 -1.83
CA HIS A 78 16.21 -28.44 -2.75
C HIS A 78 15.12 -29.00 -3.68
N ASP A 79 13.97 -28.33 -3.69
CA ASP A 79 12.83 -28.72 -4.54
C ASP A 79 12.91 -28.10 -5.96
N ARG A 80 13.85 -27.17 -6.18
CA ARG A 80 14.03 -26.42 -7.44
C ARG A 80 15.51 -26.12 -7.71
N LEU A 81 15.88 -26.18 -8.98
CA LEU A 81 17.14 -25.68 -9.54
C LEU A 81 16.81 -24.61 -10.58
N LEU A 82 17.61 -23.57 -10.61
CA LEU A 82 17.58 -22.60 -11.68
C LEU A 82 18.58 -22.99 -12.77
N TRP A 83 18.08 -23.12 -13.99
CA TRP A 83 18.89 -23.43 -15.16
C TRP A 83 19.04 -22.19 -16.04
N LYS A 84 20.26 -21.67 -16.14
CA LYS A 84 20.64 -20.67 -17.16
C LYS A 84 20.89 -21.39 -18.48
N VAL A 85 20.02 -21.13 -19.46
CA VAL A 85 20.02 -21.80 -20.76
C VAL A 85 20.99 -21.07 -21.68
N PRO A 86 22.12 -21.70 -22.09
CA PRO A 86 23.02 -21.08 -23.05
C PRO A 86 22.30 -20.77 -24.36
N GLU A 87 22.70 -19.68 -25.01
CA GLU A 87 22.14 -19.24 -26.31
C GLU A 87 22.17 -20.35 -27.38
N TYR A 88 23.19 -21.21 -27.32
CA TYR A 88 23.43 -22.32 -28.24
C TYR A 88 22.88 -23.66 -27.73
N ALA A 89 22.09 -23.67 -26.65
CA ALA A 89 21.54 -24.90 -26.10
C ALA A 89 20.61 -25.58 -27.13
N PRO A 90 20.88 -26.84 -27.51
CA PRO A 90 20.02 -27.57 -28.43
C PRO A 90 18.67 -27.89 -27.78
N THR A 91 17.60 -27.78 -28.55
CA THR A 91 16.25 -28.22 -28.14
C THR A 91 16.13 -29.75 -28.26
N GLY A 92 15.29 -30.38 -27.43
CA GLY A 92 15.07 -31.83 -27.44
C GLY A 92 16.11 -32.66 -26.67
N HIS A 93 16.97 -32.01 -25.88
CA HIS A 93 17.93 -32.66 -24.97
C HIS A 93 17.32 -32.84 -23.57
N CYS A 94 17.97 -33.60 -22.69
CA CYS A 94 17.44 -33.92 -21.36
C CYS A 94 18.29 -33.28 -20.26
N LEU A 95 17.63 -32.97 -19.16
CA LEU A 95 18.30 -32.71 -17.88
C LEU A 95 18.66 -34.05 -17.23
N SER A 96 19.87 -34.13 -16.69
CA SER A 96 20.38 -35.34 -16.03
C SER A 96 20.94 -34.97 -14.66
N ALA A 97 20.69 -35.80 -13.66
CA ALA A 97 21.26 -35.74 -12.33
C ALA A 97 22.27 -36.89 -12.15
N TRP A 98 23.44 -36.59 -11.61
CA TRP A 98 24.55 -37.52 -11.50
C TRP A 98 25.13 -37.59 -10.09
N ASP A 99 25.44 -38.80 -9.66
CA ASP A 99 26.33 -39.11 -8.54
C ASP A 99 27.73 -39.42 -9.08
N GLY A 100 28.66 -38.47 -9.02
CA GLY A 100 29.94 -38.64 -9.70
C GLY A 100 29.77 -38.91 -11.20
N GLN A 101 29.90 -40.18 -11.62
CA GLN A 101 29.70 -40.64 -13.00
C GLN A 101 28.39 -41.42 -13.21
N SER A 102 27.67 -41.77 -12.13
CA SER A 102 26.46 -42.60 -12.19
C SER A 102 25.21 -41.75 -12.39
N LEU A 103 24.35 -42.12 -13.35
CA LEU A 103 23.08 -41.44 -13.58
C LEU A 103 22.09 -41.77 -12.47
N VAL A 104 21.54 -40.74 -11.82
CA VAL A 104 20.57 -40.87 -10.72
C VAL A 104 19.24 -40.16 -10.98
N GLY A 105 19.11 -39.44 -12.10
CA GLY A 105 17.85 -38.84 -12.54
C GLY A 105 17.92 -38.33 -13.97
N ARG A 106 16.81 -38.38 -14.70
CA ARG A 106 16.71 -37.84 -16.07
C ARG A 106 15.31 -37.30 -16.33
N SER A 107 15.22 -36.11 -16.90
CA SER A 107 13.94 -35.52 -17.34
C SER A 107 13.48 -36.11 -18.67
N ALA A 108 12.24 -35.82 -19.04
CA ALA A 108 11.82 -35.88 -20.44
C ALA A 108 12.63 -34.87 -21.30
N PRO A 109 12.71 -35.06 -22.64
CA PRO A 109 13.30 -34.09 -23.55
C PRO A 109 12.69 -32.70 -23.37
N VAL A 110 13.54 -31.68 -23.32
CA VAL A 110 13.14 -30.31 -23.03
C VAL A 110 13.06 -29.50 -24.33
N SER A 111 11.90 -28.88 -24.57
CA SER A 111 11.69 -27.96 -25.68
C SER A 111 12.08 -26.54 -25.29
N ILE A 112 13.00 -25.94 -26.06
CA ILE A 112 13.48 -24.55 -25.88
C ILE A 112 12.99 -23.68 -27.06
N SER A 113 12.32 -22.57 -26.76
CA SER A 113 11.82 -21.57 -27.72
C SER A 113 12.96 -20.76 -28.34
N ALA A 114 12.74 -20.24 -29.55
CA ALA A 114 13.67 -19.32 -30.21
C ALA A 114 13.84 -17.98 -29.47
N SER A 115 12.83 -17.52 -28.71
CA SER A 115 12.84 -16.28 -27.92
C SER A 115 13.79 -16.32 -26.71
N ALA A 116 14.23 -17.50 -26.28
CA ALA A 116 15.09 -17.70 -25.11
C ALA A 116 16.54 -17.22 -25.28
N LYS A 117 16.93 -16.75 -26.48
CA LYS A 117 18.32 -16.65 -26.92
C LYS A 117 18.99 -15.28 -26.73
N THR A 118 18.36 -14.30 -26.11
CA THR A 118 18.85 -12.91 -26.08
C THR A 118 18.97 -12.31 -24.67
N THR A 119 20.17 -12.33 -24.05
CA THR A 119 20.73 -11.21 -23.24
C THR A 119 22.12 -11.52 -22.62
N ARG A 120 23.10 -10.62 -22.81
CA ARG A 120 24.37 -10.59 -22.06
C ARG A 120 24.29 -9.56 -20.92
N ARG A 121 24.39 -10.00 -19.66
CA ARG A 121 24.86 -9.16 -18.54
C ARG A 121 26.08 -9.82 -17.89
N ARG A 122 27.16 -9.07 -17.72
CA ARG A 122 28.38 -9.46 -16.98
C ARG A 122 28.08 -9.31 -15.48
N LEU A 123 28.21 -10.38 -14.68
CA LEU A 123 28.06 -10.34 -13.23
C LEU A 123 29.36 -10.74 -12.52
N LYS A 124 29.69 -9.98 -11.47
CA LYS A 124 30.75 -10.26 -10.51
C LYS A 124 30.37 -11.46 -9.65
N LYS A 125 31.36 -12.30 -9.37
CA LYS A 125 31.26 -13.48 -8.50
C LYS A 125 30.89 -13.04 -7.07
N ARG A 126 29.63 -13.13 -6.66
CA ARG A 126 29.21 -13.08 -5.26
C ARG A 126 28.76 -14.46 -4.82
N GLN A 127 29.35 -14.88 -3.70
CA GLN A 127 29.05 -16.11 -3.00
C GLN A 127 27.81 -15.84 -2.12
N GLN A 128 26.81 -16.74 -2.17
CA GLN A 128 25.90 -17.08 -1.06
C GLN A 128 24.65 -16.27 -0.65
N ASP A 129 24.23 -15.16 -1.27
CA ASP A 129 22.94 -14.54 -0.92
C ASP A 129 21.86 -14.80 -1.99
N PHE A 130 20.76 -15.44 -1.58
CA PHE A 130 19.57 -15.74 -2.40
C PHE A 130 18.67 -14.52 -2.62
N SER A 131 19.04 -13.36 -2.06
CA SER A 131 18.22 -12.15 -2.07
C SER A 131 18.26 -11.44 -3.43
N ILE A 132 17.10 -10.97 -3.88
CA ILE A 132 16.98 -10.07 -5.02
C ILE A 132 16.84 -8.64 -4.49
N ALA A 133 17.72 -7.74 -4.91
CA ALA A 133 17.60 -6.32 -4.61
C ALA A 133 16.38 -5.72 -5.32
N MET A 134 15.53 -4.97 -4.62
CA MET A 134 14.42 -4.23 -5.21
C MET A 134 14.87 -2.87 -5.74
N ASP A 135 15.75 -2.89 -6.74
CA ASP A 135 16.25 -1.70 -7.41
C ASP A 135 16.47 -1.95 -8.91
N ASN A 136 16.94 -0.92 -9.61
CA ASN A 136 17.19 -0.95 -11.05
C ASN A 136 18.18 -2.06 -11.49
N SER A 137 19.01 -2.59 -10.59
CA SER A 137 19.90 -3.70 -10.91
C SER A 137 19.13 -4.99 -11.23
N SER A 138 17.96 -5.17 -10.60
CA SER A 138 17.02 -6.27 -10.85
C SER A 138 15.89 -5.89 -11.81
N GLY A 139 15.90 -4.68 -12.36
CA GLY A 139 14.82 -4.17 -13.24
C GLY A 139 13.59 -3.66 -12.50
N ILE A 140 13.69 -3.44 -11.18
CA ILE A 140 12.62 -2.89 -10.34
C ILE A 140 12.85 -1.39 -10.18
N ASP A 141 11.94 -0.59 -10.72
CA ASP A 141 11.99 0.87 -10.58
C ASP A 141 11.26 1.29 -9.29
N ALA A 142 12.02 1.66 -8.27
CA ALA A 142 11.48 2.11 -6.99
C ALA A 142 10.74 3.45 -7.10
N GLU A 143 11.00 4.27 -8.11
CA GLU A 143 10.34 5.57 -8.29
C GLU A 143 9.10 5.47 -9.20
N GLY A 144 8.87 4.30 -9.80
CA GLY A 144 7.78 4.05 -10.74
C GLY A 144 6.98 2.79 -10.44
N PRO A 145 6.37 2.15 -11.45
CA PRO A 145 5.60 0.92 -11.27
C PRO A 145 6.53 -0.27 -10.96
N TRP A 146 7.00 -0.35 -9.73
CA TRP A 146 7.97 -1.35 -9.25
C TRP A 146 7.51 -2.80 -9.49
N PHE A 147 6.20 -3.03 -9.50
CA PHE A 147 5.57 -4.31 -9.73
C PHE A 147 5.79 -4.84 -11.16
N ASP A 148 5.98 -3.98 -12.16
CA ASP A 148 6.31 -4.38 -13.53
C ASP A 148 7.67 -5.09 -13.53
N GLY A 149 8.64 -4.53 -12.81
CA GLY A 149 9.95 -5.12 -12.60
C GLY A 149 9.86 -6.49 -11.95
N VAL A 150 9.02 -6.64 -10.92
CA VAL A 150 8.80 -7.92 -10.22
C VAL A 150 8.14 -8.95 -11.12
N ALA A 151 7.12 -8.58 -11.88
CA ALA A 151 6.47 -9.46 -12.85
C ALA A 151 7.46 -9.95 -13.92
N LEU A 152 8.31 -9.04 -14.40
CA LEU A 152 9.35 -9.27 -15.39
C LEU A 152 10.62 -9.88 -14.83
N LEU A 153 10.75 -10.07 -13.50
CA LEU A 153 11.91 -10.72 -12.90
C LEU A 153 12.10 -12.08 -13.56
N GLN A 154 12.99 -12.15 -14.53
CA GLN A 154 13.53 -13.41 -14.99
C GLN A 154 14.30 -13.95 -13.80
N ASN A 155 14.21 -15.25 -13.50
CA ASN A 155 14.87 -15.83 -12.33
C ASN A 155 16.38 -15.59 -12.44
N SER A 156 16.85 -14.47 -11.93
CA SER A 156 18.16 -13.91 -12.25
C SER A 156 19.14 -14.59 -11.31
N GLU A 157 19.84 -15.60 -11.80
CA GLU A 157 20.97 -16.25 -11.13
C GLU A 157 20.77 -16.63 -9.64
N ILE A 158 19.57 -17.00 -9.20
CA ILE A 158 19.39 -17.52 -7.83
C ILE A 158 19.86 -18.98 -7.78
N SER A 159 20.84 -19.25 -6.90
CA SER A 159 21.24 -20.60 -6.48
C SER A 159 20.06 -21.40 -5.90
N ALA A 160 20.15 -22.74 -5.85
CA ALA A 160 19.09 -23.62 -5.35
C ALA A 160 18.48 -23.17 -4.00
N VAL A 161 17.25 -22.65 -3.99
CA VAL A 161 16.52 -22.23 -2.78
C VAL A 161 15.83 -23.43 -2.14
N ASN A 162 16.02 -23.62 -0.83
CA ASN A 162 15.19 -24.52 -0.04
C ASN A 162 13.90 -23.79 0.37
N VAL A 163 12.83 -23.95 -0.43
CA VAL A 163 11.54 -23.27 -0.25
C VAL A 163 10.93 -23.55 1.13
N ARG A 164 11.08 -24.77 1.65
CA ARG A 164 10.53 -25.13 2.97
C ARG A 164 11.23 -24.36 4.08
N VAL A 165 12.56 -24.30 4.04
CA VAL A 165 13.36 -23.53 5.01
C VAL A 165 13.09 -22.03 4.88
N ALA A 166 12.94 -21.51 3.67
CA ALA A 166 12.57 -20.11 3.46
C ALA A 166 11.19 -19.79 4.07
N LYS A 167 10.19 -20.66 3.86
CA LYS A 167 8.83 -20.49 4.40
C LYS A 167 8.68 -20.73 5.89
N SER A 168 9.68 -21.36 6.53
CA SER A 168 9.73 -21.54 7.99
C SER A 168 10.47 -20.43 8.73
N LYS A 169 10.98 -19.42 8.00
CA LYS A 169 11.65 -18.24 8.59
C LYS A 169 10.71 -17.45 9.50
N GLU A 170 11.26 -17.02 10.62
CA GLU A 170 10.56 -16.22 11.62
C GLU A 170 10.52 -14.76 11.18
N VAL A 171 9.32 -14.27 10.85
CA VAL A 171 9.12 -12.88 10.41
C VAL A 171 8.23 -12.17 11.43
N ALA A 172 8.77 -11.11 12.04
CA ALA A 172 7.98 -10.19 12.85
C ALA A 172 7.40 -9.08 11.97
N ILE A 173 6.14 -8.73 12.18
CA ILE A 173 5.49 -7.57 11.58
C ILE A 173 5.14 -6.64 12.75
N VAL A 174 5.78 -5.48 12.81
CA VAL A 174 5.63 -4.51 13.90
C VAL A 174 4.67 -3.41 13.46
N GLY A 175 3.49 -3.40 14.08
CA GLY A 175 2.34 -2.58 13.74
C GLY A 175 1.23 -3.42 13.08
N ALA A 176 0.05 -3.45 13.71
CA ALA A 176 -1.15 -4.10 13.18
C ALA A 176 -2.11 -3.08 12.53
N GLY A 177 -1.56 -2.01 11.95
CA GLY A 177 -2.26 -1.13 11.02
C GLY A 177 -2.50 -1.78 9.66
N MET A 178 -3.17 -1.06 8.75
CA MET A 178 -3.54 -1.62 7.44
C MET A 178 -2.34 -2.16 6.65
N ALA A 179 -1.18 -1.49 6.71
CA ALA A 179 0.05 -1.98 6.06
C ALA A 179 0.52 -3.31 6.65
N GLY A 180 0.60 -3.43 7.98
CA GLY A 180 1.04 -4.66 8.65
C GLY A 180 0.05 -5.83 8.46
N LEU A 181 -1.26 -5.55 8.52
CA LEU A 181 -2.30 -6.55 8.22
C LEU A 181 -2.20 -7.04 6.76
N MET A 182 -1.93 -6.14 5.82
CA MET A 182 -1.76 -6.47 4.42
C MET A 182 -0.47 -7.28 4.18
N THR A 183 0.64 -6.90 4.82
CA THR A 183 1.88 -7.67 4.79
C THR A 183 1.67 -9.07 5.33
N TRP A 184 1.00 -9.21 6.48
CA TRP A 184 0.69 -10.51 7.06
C TRP A 184 -0.13 -11.36 6.09
N LEU A 185 -1.19 -10.79 5.51
CA LEU A 185 -2.07 -11.50 4.59
C LEU A 185 -1.31 -12.02 3.37
N ALA A 186 -0.50 -11.16 2.74
CA ALA A 186 0.28 -11.54 1.57
C ALA A 186 1.30 -12.64 1.90
N LEU A 187 2.06 -12.52 2.99
CA LEU A 187 3.04 -13.54 3.41
C LEU A 187 2.36 -14.87 3.77
N ASN A 188 1.26 -14.81 4.52
CA ASN A 188 0.49 -15.99 4.91
C ASN A 188 -0.06 -16.72 3.68
N GLN A 189 -0.60 -15.99 2.69
CA GLN A 189 -1.09 -16.57 1.43
C GLN A 189 0.03 -17.13 0.54
N SER A 190 1.25 -16.61 0.65
CA SER A 190 2.45 -17.20 0.03
C SER A 190 2.94 -18.47 0.73
N GLY A 191 2.31 -18.85 1.86
CA GLY A 191 2.62 -20.06 2.63
C GLY A 191 3.74 -19.88 3.65
N MET A 192 4.06 -18.64 4.04
CA MET A 192 4.92 -18.38 5.21
C MET A 192 4.20 -18.86 6.47
N THR A 193 4.89 -19.60 7.32
CA THR A 193 4.26 -20.32 8.44
C THR A 193 4.57 -19.76 9.83
N ASN A 194 5.61 -18.94 9.95
CA ASN A 194 6.10 -18.43 11.24
C ASN A 194 6.08 -16.90 11.26
N LEU A 195 4.86 -16.35 11.31
CA LEU A 195 4.59 -14.92 11.32
C LEU A 195 4.15 -14.48 12.72
N SER A 196 4.73 -13.41 13.25
CA SER A 196 4.30 -12.76 14.48
C SER A 196 3.85 -11.34 14.18
N LEU A 197 2.60 -11.00 14.48
CA LEU A 197 2.11 -9.63 14.39
C LEU A 197 2.24 -8.97 15.77
N ILE A 198 2.85 -7.79 15.84
CA ILE A 198 3.18 -7.11 17.10
C ILE A 198 2.47 -5.78 17.12
N GLU A 199 1.57 -5.57 18.08
CA GLU A 199 0.75 -4.37 18.19
C GLU A 199 0.93 -3.70 19.54
N ALA A 200 1.15 -2.38 19.53
CA ALA A 200 1.35 -1.61 20.75
C ALA A 200 0.03 -1.36 21.50
N ALA A 201 -1.07 -1.21 20.76
CA ALA A 201 -2.40 -0.91 21.26
C ALA A 201 -3.21 -2.17 21.64
N GLN A 202 -4.51 -1.97 21.87
CA GLN A 202 -5.51 -3.01 22.16
C GLN A 202 -6.50 -3.22 21.01
N ARG A 203 -6.17 -2.72 19.82
CA ARG A 203 -6.99 -2.87 18.63
C ARG A 203 -6.12 -2.99 17.39
N LEU A 204 -6.67 -3.61 16.36
CA LEU A 204 -6.12 -3.59 15.01
C LEU A 204 -6.48 -2.25 14.30
N GLY A 205 -5.79 -1.98 13.19
CA GLY A 205 -6.19 -0.97 12.21
C GLY A 205 -5.42 0.34 12.23
N GLY A 206 -4.53 0.55 13.22
CA GLY A 206 -3.71 1.76 13.30
C GLY A 206 -4.58 3.03 13.25
N ARG A 207 -4.35 3.95 12.31
CA ARG A 207 -5.15 5.18 12.18
C ARG A 207 -6.59 5.00 11.67
N VAL A 208 -7.01 3.79 11.29
CA VAL A 208 -8.42 3.51 10.97
C VAL A 208 -9.24 3.47 12.26
N HIS A 209 -10.11 4.47 12.45
CA HIS A 209 -10.84 4.65 13.70
C HIS A 209 -12.24 5.24 13.48
N THR A 210 -13.25 4.44 13.76
CA THR A 210 -14.66 4.84 13.85
C THR A 210 -15.03 5.02 15.32
N ALA A 211 -15.64 6.15 15.68
CA ALA A 211 -16.25 6.35 17.00
C ALA A 211 -17.74 6.01 16.96
N TYR A 212 -18.19 5.12 17.85
CA TYR A 212 -19.60 4.73 17.97
C TYR A 212 -20.25 5.41 19.18
N PHE A 213 -21.49 5.86 19.02
CA PHE A 213 -22.28 6.62 20.01
C PHE A 213 -23.47 5.79 20.53
N GLY A 214 -23.25 4.49 20.67
CA GLY A 214 -24.26 3.49 20.99
C GLY A 214 -23.78 2.10 20.59
N ASP A 215 -24.70 1.15 20.42
CA ASP A 215 -24.36 -0.12 19.81
C ASP A 215 -23.98 0.10 18.33
N PRO A 216 -22.91 -0.53 17.80
CA PRO A 216 -22.58 -0.44 16.38
C PRO A 216 -23.74 -0.79 15.44
N SER A 217 -24.69 -1.63 15.84
CA SER A 217 -25.88 -1.96 15.05
C SER A 217 -26.85 -0.79 14.88
N ASP A 218 -26.81 0.18 15.80
CA ASP A 218 -27.65 1.38 15.76
C ASP A 218 -27.14 2.42 14.74
N ARG A 219 -25.98 2.17 14.12
CA ARG A 219 -25.39 2.99 13.06
C ARG A 219 -25.16 4.46 13.46
N GLN A 220 -25.03 4.74 14.75
CA GLN A 220 -24.69 6.07 15.27
C GLN A 220 -23.17 6.18 15.41
N TYR A 221 -22.47 6.58 14.35
CA TYR A 221 -21.00 6.62 14.35
C TYR A 221 -20.39 7.76 13.55
N GLN A 222 -19.13 8.09 13.81
CA GLN A 222 -18.39 9.00 12.95
C GLN A 222 -16.93 8.57 12.77
N GLU A 223 -16.41 8.82 11.58
CA GLU A 223 -15.04 8.48 11.21
C GLU A 223 -14.05 9.51 11.76
N MET A 224 -13.29 9.07 12.75
CA MET A 224 -12.23 9.85 13.38
C MET A 224 -10.87 9.62 12.70
N GLY A 225 -10.76 8.57 11.89
CA GLY A 225 -9.64 8.30 10.96
C GLY A 225 -9.99 8.65 9.50
N PRO A 226 -9.53 7.85 8.52
CA PRO A 226 -9.98 7.93 7.14
C PRO A 226 -11.51 7.80 7.04
N MET A 227 -12.12 8.34 5.98
CA MET A 227 -13.59 8.44 5.90
C MET A 227 -14.20 7.80 4.65
N ARG A 228 -13.45 7.74 3.56
CA ARG A 228 -13.98 7.46 2.22
C ARG A 228 -12.90 7.01 1.25
N PHE A 229 -13.33 6.52 0.10
CA PHE A 229 -12.50 6.05 -1.01
C PHE A 229 -13.01 6.64 -2.32
N PRO A 230 -12.17 7.32 -3.12
CA PRO A 230 -12.52 7.71 -4.47
C PRO A 230 -12.64 6.47 -5.37
N LEU A 231 -13.58 6.49 -6.31
CA LEU A 231 -13.83 5.38 -7.23
C LEU A 231 -13.58 5.76 -8.69
N SER A 232 -14.08 6.93 -9.09
CA SER A 232 -13.93 7.45 -10.44
C SER A 232 -14.08 8.96 -10.45
N TYR A 233 -13.48 9.60 -11.45
CA TYR A 233 -13.74 10.99 -11.77
C TYR A 233 -14.36 11.10 -13.17
N THR A 234 -15.19 12.12 -13.36
CA THR A 234 -15.78 12.45 -14.66
C THR A 234 -15.22 13.79 -15.09
N SER A 235 -14.51 13.82 -16.22
CA SER A 235 -13.92 15.05 -16.76
C SER A 235 -15.02 16.05 -17.10
N SER A 236 -14.89 17.29 -16.62
CA SER A 236 -15.78 18.39 -17.01
C SER A 236 -15.59 18.81 -18.47
N GLU A 237 -14.43 18.53 -19.07
CA GLU A 237 -14.10 18.90 -20.45
C GLU A 237 -14.60 17.88 -21.47
N THR A 238 -14.37 16.59 -21.22
CA THR A 238 -14.70 15.52 -22.17
C THR A 238 -15.97 14.75 -21.81
N ASN A 239 -16.49 14.93 -20.58
CA ASN A 239 -17.58 14.14 -20.00
C ASN A 239 -17.29 12.63 -19.91
N GLU A 240 -16.03 12.23 -20.10
CA GLU A 240 -15.59 10.84 -19.95
C GLU A 240 -15.35 10.51 -18.47
N THR A 241 -15.71 9.29 -18.08
CA THR A 241 -15.50 8.79 -16.72
C THR A 241 -14.33 7.83 -16.67
N VAL A 242 -13.32 8.16 -15.86
CA VAL A 242 -12.11 7.37 -15.66
C VAL A 242 -12.13 6.78 -14.26
N GLN A 243 -11.78 5.50 -14.14
CA GLN A 243 -11.69 4.83 -12.84
C GLN A 243 -10.37 5.18 -12.16
N ILE A 244 -10.42 5.45 -10.87
CA ILE A 244 -9.24 5.67 -10.04
C ILE A 244 -8.76 4.29 -9.56
N GLN A 245 -7.64 3.85 -10.11
CA GLN A 245 -7.25 2.45 -10.07
C GLN A 245 -6.56 2.06 -8.76
N ASP A 246 -5.64 2.85 -8.25
CA ASP A 246 -4.86 2.56 -7.02
C ASP A 246 -5.72 2.29 -5.77
N HIS A 247 -6.91 2.87 -5.68
CA HIS A 247 -7.86 2.58 -4.60
C HIS A 247 -8.59 1.23 -4.71
N ARG A 248 -8.54 0.56 -5.88
CA ARG A 248 -9.15 -0.76 -6.10
C ARG A 248 -8.66 -1.82 -5.11
N ILE A 249 -7.42 -1.69 -4.65
CA ILE A 249 -6.83 -2.58 -3.65
C ILE A 249 -7.66 -2.66 -2.36
N VAL A 250 -8.33 -1.57 -1.96
CA VAL A 250 -9.19 -1.54 -0.77
C VAL A 250 -10.42 -2.43 -0.96
N PHE A 251 -11.10 -2.30 -2.10
CA PHE A 251 -12.29 -3.09 -2.43
C PHE A 251 -11.94 -4.57 -2.63
N GLN A 252 -10.80 -4.82 -3.27
CA GLN A 252 -10.27 -6.17 -3.42
C GLN A 252 -9.96 -6.81 -2.06
N LEU A 253 -9.34 -6.06 -1.14
CA LEU A 253 -9.05 -6.55 0.20
C LEU A 253 -10.32 -6.90 0.96
N ALA A 254 -11.32 -6.02 0.94
CA ALA A 254 -12.62 -6.26 1.56
C ALA A 254 -13.28 -7.55 1.03
N ALA A 255 -13.30 -7.74 -0.29
CA ALA A 255 -13.82 -8.97 -0.89
C ALA A 255 -13.04 -10.22 -0.45
N GLU A 256 -11.70 -10.12 -0.37
CA GLU A 256 -10.85 -11.22 0.06
C GLU A 256 -11.10 -11.59 1.53
N VAL A 257 -11.15 -10.62 2.45
CA VAL A 257 -11.39 -10.91 3.87
C VAL A 257 -12.81 -11.40 4.12
N ASN A 258 -13.81 -10.92 3.37
CA ASN A 258 -15.17 -11.45 3.41
C ASN A 258 -15.18 -12.94 3.02
N ASN A 259 -14.48 -13.30 1.94
CA ASN A 259 -14.34 -14.68 1.49
C ASN A 259 -13.61 -15.56 2.51
N LEU A 260 -12.49 -15.08 3.08
CA LEU A 260 -11.74 -15.80 4.12
C LEU A 260 -12.58 -16.03 5.39
N ASN A 261 -13.45 -15.09 5.72
CA ASN A 261 -14.41 -15.21 6.81
C ASN A 261 -15.70 -15.95 6.43
N LYS A 262 -15.77 -16.55 5.23
CA LYS A 262 -16.93 -17.28 4.70
C LYS A 262 -18.22 -16.45 4.72
N ASN A 263 -18.11 -15.14 4.48
CA ASN A 263 -19.20 -14.16 4.54
C ASN A 263 -19.94 -14.15 5.88
N ASN A 264 -19.25 -14.39 7.00
CA ASN A 264 -19.81 -14.20 8.33
C ASN A 264 -20.15 -12.72 8.55
N THR A 265 -21.43 -12.41 8.75
CA THR A 265 -21.98 -11.05 8.88
C THR A 265 -21.35 -10.23 10.00
N ASN A 266 -20.77 -10.88 11.01
CA ASN A 266 -20.04 -10.19 12.08
C ASN A 266 -18.73 -9.54 11.58
N PHE A 267 -18.20 -10.00 10.45
CA PHE A 267 -16.91 -9.59 9.89
C PHE A 267 -16.99 -9.15 8.42
N THR A 268 -18.20 -8.98 7.85
CA THR A 268 -18.31 -8.49 6.48
C THR A 268 -17.93 -7.01 6.38
N VAL A 269 -17.24 -6.68 5.30
CA VAL A 269 -16.91 -5.32 4.91
C VAL A 269 -17.72 -4.99 3.67
N ASP A 270 -18.76 -4.19 3.85
CA ASP A 270 -19.70 -3.81 2.79
C ASP A 270 -19.57 -2.31 2.52
N PHE A 271 -19.63 -1.93 1.25
CA PHE A 271 -19.47 -0.52 0.85
C PHE A 271 -20.81 0.11 0.54
N ILE A 272 -20.98 1.35 1.01
CA ILE A 272 -22.11 2.22 0.70
C ILE A 272 -21.60 3.48 -0.02
N LYS A 273 -22.54 4.22 -0.62
CA LYS A 273 -22.22 5.49 -1.26
C LYS A 273 -21.75 6.50 -0.22
N TRP A 274 -20.70 7.25 -0.55
CA TRP A 274 -20.33 8.46 0.17
C TRP A 274 -20.81 9.68 -0.61
N TYR A 275 -21.53 10.58 0.05
CA TYR A 275 -21.98 11.84 -0.53
C TYR A 275 -20.93 12.90 -0.21
N GLN A 276 -20.07 13.21 -1.18
CA GLN A 276 -18.96 14.15 -1.00
C GLN A 276 -19.45 15.60 -0.89
N SER A 277 -20.42 15.97 -1.71
CA SER A 277 -20.98 17.32 -1.77
C SER A 277 -22.50 17.26 -1.84
N SER A 278 -23.13 18.36 -1.42
CA SER A 278 -24.56 18.59 -1.56
C SER A 278 -24.78 20.04 -2.01
N PRO A 279 -25.62 20.29 -3.03
CA PRO A 279 -25.98 21.66 -3.41
C PRO A 279 -26.67 22.42 -2.26
N ASN A 280 -27.26 21.68 -1.31
CA ASN A 280 -27.91 22.24 -0.12
C ASN A 280 -26.95 22.40 1.07
N GLY A 281 -25.66 22.05 0.92
CA GLY A 281 -24.65 22.42 1.91
C GLY A 281 -24.68 23.93 2.16
N LEU A 282 -24.35 24.36 3.37
CA LEU A 282 -24.50 25.78 3.75
C LEU A 282 -23.25 26.58 3.40
N TYR A 283 -23.44 27.86 3.05
CA TYR A 283 -22.36 28.81 2.82
C TYR A 283 -22.37 29.86 3.94
N TYR A 284 -21.44 29.74 4.89
CA TYR A 284 -21.31 30.66 6.01
C TYR A 284 -19.97 31.37 6.05
N VAL A 285 -19.82 32.39 5.21
CA VAL A 285 -18.62 33.24 5.15
C VAL A 285 -19.01 34.69 5.44
N ASN A 286 -18.22 35.39 6.24
CA ASN A 286 -18.39 36.79 6.64
C ASN A 286 -19.79 37.10 7.20
N GLY A 287 -20.43 36.15 7.88
CA GLY A 287 -21.79 36.36 8.38
C GLY A 287 -22.89 36.26 7.32
N ALA A 288 -22.63 35.65 6.15
CA ALA A 288 -23.60 35.52 5.05
C ALA A 288 -24.96 34.95 5.52
N ARG A 289 -26.03 35.69 5.23
CA ARG A 289 -27.41 35.37 5.61
C ARG A 289 -28.38 35.81 4.53
N LYS A 290 -29.44 35.02 4.35
CA LYS A 290 -30.66 35.41 3.62
C LYS A 290 -31.43 36.49 4.40
N PRO A 291 -32.34 37.24 3.75
CA PRO A 291 -33.17 38.25 4.42
C PRO A 291 -34.00 37.72 5.60
N ASN A 292 -34.32 36.42 5.61
CA ASN A 292 -35.03 35.76 6.69
C ASN A 292 -34.11 35.30 7.84
N GLY A 293 -32.82 35.62 7.80
CA GLY A 293 -31.83 35.27 8.83
C GLY A 293 -31.30 33.84 8.76
N GLN A 294 -31.65 33.06 7.73
CA GLN A 294 -31.07 31.73 7.51
C GLN A 294 -29.76 31.80 6.71
N VAL A 295 -28.92 30.80 6.85
CA VAL A 295 -27.71 30.65 6.03
C VAL A 295 -28.11 30.20 4.63
N PRO A 296 -27.58 30.83 3.56
CA PRO A 296 -27.87 30.39 2.21
C PRO A 296 -27.20 29.04 1.91
N THR A 297 -27.78 28.26 0.99
CA THR A 297 -27.12 27.08 0.46
C THR A 297 -26.06 27.46 -0.57
N LEU A 298 -25.13 26.54 -0.85
CA LEU A 298 -24.15 26.68 -1.94
C LEU A 298 -24.84 26.95 -3.29
N SER A 299 -25.94 26.25 -3.58
CA SER A 299 -26.71 26.45 -4.82
C SER A 299 -27.34 27.84 -4.88
N GLU A 300 -27.91 28.34 -3.78
CA GLU A 300 -28.47 29.68 -3.69
C GLU A 300 -27.40 30.76 -3.93
N VAL A 301 -26.22 30.60 -3.33
CA VAL A 301 -25.08 31.51 -3.55
C VAL A 301 -24.60 31.46 -5.00
N SER A 302 -24.47 30.27 -5.59
CA SER A 302 -24.06 30.13 -6.99
C SER A 302 -25.03 30.80 -7.97
N ALA A 303 -26.33 30.80 -7.65
CA ALA A 303 -27.38 31.42 -8.44
C ALA A 303 -27.50 32.93 -8.18
N ASN A 304 -27.05 33.42 -7.02
CA ASN A 304 -27.20 34.80 -6.61
C ASN A 304 -26.02 35.27 -5.74
N ALA A 305 -25.06 35.93 -6.39
CA ALA A 305 -23.86 36.47 -5.74
C ALA A 305 -24.14 37.50 -4.63
N SER A 306 -25.32 38.13 -4.57
CA SER A 306 -25.68 39.03 -3.46
C SER A 306 -25.76 38.32 -2.10
N LEU A 307 -25.72 36.98 -2.08
CA LEU A 307 -25.71 36.17 -0.87
C LEU A 307 -24.30 35.86 -0.32
N LEU A 308 -23.23 36.33 -0.96
CA LEU A 308 -21.83 36.07 -0.58
C LEU A 308 -21.38 36.70 0.75
N GLY A 309 -22.27 37.33 1.52
CA GLY A 309 -21.90 38.11 2.70
C GLY A 309 -21.12 39.39 2.31
N PRO A 310 -20.75 40.23 3.29
CA PRO A 310 -19.82 41.33 3.08
C PRO A 310 -18.52 40.79 2.45
N GLN A 311 -18.15 41.33 1.30
CA GLN A 311 -16.91 41.02 0.62
C GLN A 311 -15.95 42.18 0.86
N ASP A 312 -14.77 41.88 1.40
CA ASP A 312 -13.65 42.81 1.41
C ASP A 312 -12.86 42.59 0.10
N SER A 313 -13.56 42.75 -1.03
CA SER A 313 -12.95 42.61 -2.35
C SER A 313 -12.14 43.87 -2.62
N GLY A 314 -10.84 43.81 -2.38
CA GLY A 314 -9.90 44.67 -3.10
C GLY A 314 -10.14 44.57 -4.61
N PRO A 315 -9.64 45.51 -5.42
CA PRO A 315 -9.73 45.39 -6.87
C PRO A 315 -9.12 44.05 -7.31
N ASP A 316 -9.71 43.40 -8.33
CA ASP A 316 -9.16 42.20 -8.96
C ASP A 316 -7.68 42.47 -9.27
N ASP A 317 -6.79 41.67 -8.68
CA ASP A 317 -5.34 41.77 -8.91
C ASP A 317 -5.02 40.91 -10.13
N PRO A 318 -4.80 41.51 -11.33
CA PRO A 318 -4.61 40.74 -12.55
C PRO A 318 -3.38 39.84 -12.48
N ILE A 319 -2.39 40.17 -11.64
CA ILE A 319 -1.21 39.34 -11.45
C ILE A 319 -1.57 38.09 -10.64
N LEU A 320 -2.46 38.19 -9.65
CA LEU A 320 -2.96 37.01 -8.93
C LEU A 320 -3.78 36.09 -9.84
N GLU A 321 -4.54 36.64 -10.78
CA GLU A 321 -5.24 35.83 -11.79
C GLU A 321 -4.26 35.08 -12.71
N GLU A 322 -3.14 35.72 -13.09
CA GLU A 322 -2.06 35.09 -13.85
C GLU A 322 -1.39 33.96 -13.05
N VAL A 323 -1.01 34.21 -11.78
CA VAL A 323 -0.46 33.19 -10.87
C VAL A 323 -1.39 31.99 -10.75
N ASN A 324 -2.68 32.24 -10.50
CA ASN A 324 -3.68 31.19 -10.40
C ASN A 324 -3.81 30.40 -11.71
N THR A 325 -3.73 31.07 -12.86
CA THR A 325 -3.76 30.42 -14.18
C THR A 325 -2.56 29.49 -14.37
N ASP A 326 -1.36 29.95 -14.05
CA ASP A 326 -0.13 29.16 -14.17
C ASP A 326 -0.13 27.95 -13.24
N ILE A 327 -0.55 28.13 -11.98
CA ILE A 327 -0.65 27.04 -11.00
C ILE A 327 -1.71 26.03 -11.44
N ASN A 328 -2.90 26.50 -11.85
CA ASN A 328 -3.97 25.64 -12.34
C ASN A 328 -3.57 24.88 -13.61
N ALA A 329 -2.71 25.43 -14.46
CA ALA A 329 -2.19 24.71 -15.63
C ALA A 329 -1.36 23.47 -15.25
N VAL A 330 -0.75 23.46 -14.06
CA VAL A 330 -0.04 22.29 -13.52
C VAL A 330 -1.01 21.28 -12.91
N TYR A 331 -1.94 21.72 -12.05
CA TYR A 331 -2.88 20.84 -11.35
C TYR A 331 -3.98 20.26 -12.25
N ASN A 332 -4.52 21.07 -13.17
CA ASN A 332 -5.69 20.73 -13.97
C ASN A 332 -5.34 20.24 -15.38
N ASN A 333 -4.13 19.71 -15.58
CA ASN A 333 -3.77 19.08 -16.84
C ASN A 333 -4.57 17.78 -17.03
N ALA A 334 -5.62 17.81 -17.86
CA ALA A 334 -6.54 16.71 -18.05
C ALA A 334 -5.86 15.38 -18.42
N THR A 335 -4.84 15.43 -19.30
CA THR A 335 -4.07 14.24 -19.72
C THR A 335 -3.31 13.64 -18.53
N PHE A 336 -2.71 14.50 -17.71
CA PHE A 336 -1.95 14.04 -16.54
C PHE A 336 -2.85 13.54 -15.41
N LEU A 337 -4.00 14.18 -15.19
CA LEU A 337 -5.04 13.70 -14.26
C LEU A 337 -5.55 12.32 -14.65
N GLU A 338 -5.80 12.10 -15.95
CA GLU A 338 -6.18 10.77 -16.46
C GLU A 338 -5.06 9.75 -16.24
N GLN A 339 -3.80 10.12 -16.50
CA GLN A 339 -2.65 9.27 -16.24
C GLN A 339 -2.56 8.88 -14.75
N MET A 340 -2.73 9.84 -13.84
CA MET A 340 -2.74 9.60 -12.39
C MET A 340 -3.87 8.65 -11.97
N ALA A 341 -5.09 8.87 -12.47
CA ALA A 341 -6.22 8.00 -12.16
C ALA A 341 -6.01 6.56 -12.65
N ARG A 342 -5.41 6.38 -13.83
CA ARG A 342 -5.15 5.04 -14.41
C ARG A 342 -3.96 4.33 -13.78
N ASN A 343 -2.87 5.05 -13.52
CA ASN A 343 -1.63 4.48 -12.98
C ASN A 343 -0.81 5.56 -12.24
N ILE A 344 -1.13 5.75 -10.96
CA ILE A 344 -0.47 6.75 -10.09
C ILE A 344 1.05 6.54 -9.97
N TYR A 345 1.52 5.29 -10.06
CA TYR A 345 2.95 4.94 -9.98
C TYR A 345 3.72 5.41 -11.21
N ARG A 346 3.14 5.19 -12.40
CA ARG A 346 3.70 5.70 -13.65
C ARG A 346 3.64 7.22 -13.69
N ALA A 347 2.55 7.82 -13.23
CA ALA A 347 2.42 9.26 -13.14
C ALA A 347 3.45 9.88 -12.18
N HIS A 348 3.74 9.27 -11.03
CA HIS A 348 4.79 9.71 -10.12
C HIS A 348 6.15 9.75 -10.84
N LYS A 349 6.53 8.66 -11.52
CA LYS A 349 7.78 8.62 -12.29
C LYS A 349 7.81 9.68 -13.39
N THR A 350 6.71 9.83 -14.14
CA THR A 350 6.59 10.86 -15.18
C THR A 350 6.75 12.26 -14.59
N PHE A 351 6.16 12.54 -13.44
CA PHE A 351 6.30 13.84 -12.79
C PHE A 351 7.72 14.10 -12.30
N LEU A 352 8.37 13.11 -11.69
CA LEU A 352 9.77 13.23 -11.29
C LEU A 352 10.71 13.52 -12.47
N ASP A 353 10.47 12.89 -13.63
CA ASP A 353 11.35 13.02 -14.80
C ASP A 353 11.03 14.24 -15.69
N GLN A 354 9.74 14.55 -15.85
CA GLN A 354 9.24 15.47 -16.89
C GLN A 354 8.38 16.61 -16.32
N GLY A 355 8.04 16.54 -15.04
CA GLY A 355 7.24 17.55 -14.36
C GLY A 355 7.85 18.95 -14.45
N LEU A 356 6.97 19.95 -14.32
CA LEU A 356 7.35 21.37 -14.30
C LEU A 356 8.14 21.78 -15.56
N ASN A 357 7.70 21.32 -16.74
CA ASN A 357 8.34 21.53 -18.04
C ASN A 357 9.77 20.94 -18.12
N GLY A 358 9.96 19.71 -17.63
CA GLY A 358 11.23 18.99 -17.67
C GLY A 358 12.27 19.44 -16.64
N ARG A 359 11.83 20.15 -15.59
CA ARG A 359 12.72 20.68 -14.53
C ARG A 359 12.85 19.75 -13.33
N GLY A 360 12.05 18.69 -13.26
CA GLY A 360 12.02 17.72 -12.17
C GLY A 360 10.94 18.05 -11.14
N GLY A 361 9.96 17.16 -10.97
CA GLY A 361 8.73 17.45 -10.24
C GLY A 361 8.86 17.62 -8.71
N ASP A 362 9.90 17.04 -8.10
CA ASP A 362 10.13 17.09 -6.64
C ASP A 362 11.42 17.86 -6.28
N ASP A 363 11.96 18.65 -7.22
CA ASP A 363 13.14 19.50 -7.00
C ASP A 363 12.75 20.94 -6.57
N PHE A 364 11.47 21.28 -6.65
CA PHE A 364 10.91 22.57 -6.25
C PHE A 364 9.69 22.35 -5.37
N SER A 365 9.60 23.12 -4.29
CA SER A 365 8.34 23.31 -3.59
C SER A 365 7.43 24.23 -4.42
N GLU A 366 6.13 24.26 -4.17
CA GLU A 366 5.21 25.13 -4.92
C GLU A 366 5.63 26.61 -4.81
N PHE A 367 5.98 27.06 -3.61
CA PHE A 367 6.56 28.39 -3.39
C PHE A 367 7.80 28.62 -4.25
N ALA A 368 8.76 27.68 -4.23
CA ALA A 368 10.00 27.84 -4.97
C ALA A 368 9.78 27.84 -6.49
N TYR A 369 8.79 27.11 -6.98
CA TYR A 369 8.42 27.11 -8.39
C TYR A 369 7.79 28.45 -8.81
N VAL A 370 6.76 28.91 -8.09
CA VAL A 370 6.06 30.16 -8.41
C VAL A 370 7.00 31.36 -8.29
N HIS A 371 7.78 31.45 -7.21
CA HIS A 371 8.67 32.58 -6.98
C HIS A 371 9.95 32.51 -7.85
N ASN A 372 10.71 31.41 -7.78
CA ASN A 372 12.05 31.36 -8.38
C ASN A 372 12.05 30.92 -9.85
N VAL A 373 11.02 30.19 -10.30
CA VAL A 373 10.95 29.66 -11.68
C VAL A 373 10.02 30.48 -12.55
N LEU A 374 8.81 30.80 -12.06
CA LEU A 374 7.86 31.66 -12.81
C LEU A 374 8.18 33.15 -12.63
N GLY A 375 8.82 33.53 -11.53
CA GLY A 375 9.32 34.89 -11.33
C GLY A 375 8.32 35.86 -10.71
N TYR A 376 7.26 35.36 -10.08
CA TYR A 376 6.28 36.19 -9.39
C TYR A 376 6.85 36.76 -8.09
N ASP A 377 6.43 37.97 -7.72
CA ASP A 377 6.82 38.63 -6.48
C ASP A 377 6.28 37.88 -5.25
N LEU A 378 6.89 38.13 -4.08
CA LEU A 378 6.56 37.41 -2.85
C LEU A 378 5.11 37.59 -2.42
N LYS A 379 4.54 38.80 -2.61
CA LYS A 379 3.13 39.07 -2.26
C LYS A 379 2.21 38.16 -3.07
N GLU A 380 2.38 38.15 -4.38
CA GLU A 380 1.53 37.41 -5.30
C GLU A 380 1.74 35.91 -5.16
N THR A 381 2.98 35.48 -4.91
CA THR A 381 3.30 34.08 -4.60
C THR A 381 2.52 33.60 -3.37
N PHE A 382 2.65 34.27 -2.22
CA PHE A 382 2.01 33.82 -0.98
C PHE A 382 0.48 33.92 -1.04
N VAL A 383 -0.06 34.96 -1.68
CA VAL A 383 -1.51 35.10 -1.82
C VAL A 383 -2.08 34.09 -2.81
N GLY A 384 -1.37 33.79 -3.91
CA GLY A 384 -1.81 32.84 -4.92
C GLY A 384 -1.77 31.38 -4.47
N ILE A 385 -0.72 30.97 -3.74
CA ILE A 385 -0.59 29.58 -3.24
C ILE A 385 -1.37 29.33 -1.94
N GLY A 386 -1.63 30.38 -1.15
CA GLY A 386 -2.42 30.33 0.10
C GLY A 386 -1.71 29.75 1.34
N ASP A 387 -0.91 28.69 1.21
CA ASP A 387 -0.21 28.05 2.36
C ASP A 387 1.33 28.04 2.17
N SER A 388 2.06 27.64 3.22
CA SER A 388 3.50 27.69 3.42
C SER A 388 4.38 27.03 2.33
N GLY A 389 3.78 26.29 1.40
CA GLY A 389 4.39 25.93 0.12
C GLY A 389 5.70 25.14 0.22
N SER A 390 5.99 24.50 1.35
CA SER A 390 7.21 23.68 1.58
C SER A 390 7.01 22.20 1.25
N GLU A 391 5.75 21.74 1.21
CA GLU A 391 5.38 20.38 0.88
C GLU A 391 5.79 20.02 -0.55
N SER A 392 5.94 18.72 -0.80
CA SER A 392 6.21 18.21 -2.15
C SER A 392 5.07 18.59 -3.10
N PHE A 393 5.42 19.11 -4.28
CA PHE A 393 4.45 19.42 -5.34
C PHE A 393 3.61 18.18 -5.71
N TRP A 394 4.21 16.99 -5.62
CA TRP A 394 3.53 15.73 -5.87
C TRP A 394 2.35 15.49 -4.91
N ASP A 395 2.46 15.92 -3.64
CA ASP A 395 1.43 15.69 -2.63
C ASP A 395 0.14 16.43 -2.96
N ASN A 396 0.28 17.70 -3.36
CA ASN A 396 -0.85 18.50 -3.81
C ASN A 396 -1.45 17.96 -5.12
N LEU A 397 -0.63 17.41 -6.03
CA LEU A 397 -1.10 16.86 -7.30
C LEU A 397 -1.99 15.63 -7.13
N TYR A 398 -1.53 14.62 -6.37
CA TYR A 398 -2.34 13.42 -6.21
C TYR A 398 -3.57 13.67 -5.32
N GLU A 399 -3.47 14.53 -4.30
CA GLU A 399 -4.64 14.90 -3.48
C GLU A 399 -5.67 15.65 -4.33
N SER A 400 -5.25 16.60 -5.17
CA SER A 400 -6.14 17.30 -6.12
C SER A 400 -6.84 16.31 -7.06
N MET A 401 -6.10 15.32 -7.58
CA MET A 401 -6.68 14.27 -8.41
C MET A 401 -7.72 13.44 -7.63
N TYR A 402 -7.40 12.96 -6.43
CA TYR A 402 -8.36 12.18 -5.64
C TYR A 402 -9.61 12.99 -5.26
N PHE A 403 -9.45 14.27 -4.90
CA PHE A 403 -10.58 15.15 -4.57
C PHE A 403 -11.39 15.59 -5.80
N SER A 404 -10.87 15.42 -7.02
CA SER A 404 -11.65 15.57 -8.26
C SER A 404 -12.65 14.44 -8.52
N ALA A 405 -12.60 13.36 -7.74
CA ALA A 405 -13.49 12.21 -7.92
C ALA A 405 -14.97 12.60 -7.83
N THR A 406 -15.77 12.07 -8.74
CA THR A 406 -17.22 12.29 -8.84
C THR A 406 -18.02 11.15 -8.22
N ASP A 407 -17.39 9.99 -7.99
CA ASP A 407 -18.00 8.87 -7.27
C ASP A 407 -17.12 8.38 -6.12
N TRP A 408 -17.75 8.17 -4.96
CA TRP A 408 -17.08 7.85 -3.70
C TRP A 408 -17.78 6.71 -2.96
N ARG A 409 -17.02 5.95 -2.18
CA ARG A 409 -17.54 4.90 -1.29
C ARG A 409 -17.05 5.11 0.14
N THR A 410 -17.82 4.60 1.09
CA THR A 410 -17.41 4.42 2.49
C THR A 410 -17.85 3.03 2.95
N ILE A 411 -17.49 2.62 4.17
CA ILE A 411 -17.85 1.30 4.71
C ILE A 411 -19.11 1.42 5.57
N ASP A 412 -20.06 0.53 5.31
CA ASP A 412 -21.29 0.44 6.06
C ASP A 412 -21.01 -0.01 7.50
N GLY A 413 -21.52 0.71 8.49
CA GLY A 413 -21.21 0.46 9.90
C GLY A 413 -19.79 0.88 10.33
N GLY A 414 -19.05 1.59 9.47
CA GLY A 414 -17.83 2.30 9.80
C GLY A 414 -16.54 1.62 9.34
N LEU A 415 -15.52 2.41 9.01
CA LEU A 415 -14.25 1.93 8.45
C LEU A 415 -13.47 1.03 9.41
N THR A 416 -13.70 1.09 10.73
CA THR A 416 -13.14 0.13 11.70
C THR A 416 -13.55 -1.33 11.41
N ARG A 417 -14.63 -1.58 10.65
CA ARG A 417 -14.98 -2.94 10.23
C ARG A 417 -13.90 -3.59 9.36
N LEU A 418 -13.19 -2.83 8.53
CA LEU A 418 -12.14 -3.37 7.66
C LEU A 418 -11.00 -4.04 8.45
N PRO A 419 -10.32 -3.37 9.39
CA PRO A 419 -9.33 -4.04 10.23
C PRO A 419 -9.96 -5.05 11.19
N SER A 420 -11.20 -4.84 11.66
CA SER A 420 -11.87 -5.79 12.55
C SER A 420 -12.14 -7.14 11.88
N ALA A 421 -12.35 -7.16 10.56
CA ALA A 421 -12.52 -8.40 9.78
C ALA A 421 -11.28 -9.31 9.81
N PHE A 422 -10.12 -8.80 10.24
CA PHE A 422 -8.92 -9.61 10.42
C PHE A 422 -8.87 -10.39 11.73
N HIS A 423 -9.66 -10.04 12.75
CA HIS A 423 -9.59 -10.70 14.07
C HIS A 423 -9.63 -12.24 13.98
N PRO A 424 -10.59 -12.87 13.27
CA PRO A 424 -10.63 -14.33 13.13
C PRO A 424 -9.39 -14.94 12.45
N LEU A 425 -8.65 -14.13 11.69
CA LEU A 425 -7.51 -14.53 10.88
C LEU A 425 -6.17 -14.35 11.63
N VAL A 426 -6.05 -13.31 12.46
CA VAL A 426 -4.76 -12.88 13.02
C VAL A 426 -4.65 -12.96 14.55
N ASP A 427 -5.75 -13.12 15.29
CA ASP A 427 -5.70 -13.07 16.77
C ASP A 427 -4.74 -14.13 17.36
N GLY A 428 -4.66 -15.31 16.73
CA GLY A 428 -3.77 -16.39 17.17
C GLY A 428 -2.27 -16.11 16.96
N VAL A 429 -1.92 -15.10 16.15
CA VAL A 429 -0.53 -14.72 15.84
C VAL A 429 -0.19 -13.28 16.26
N THR A 430 -1.14 -12.59 16.91
CA THR A 430 -0.99 -11.18 17.30
C THR A 430 -0.63 -11.03 18.76
N HIS A 431 0.43 -10.27 19.03
CA HIS A 431 0.87 -9.87 20.36
C HIS A 431 0.50 -8.42 20.63
N MET A 432 -0.66 -8.21 21.24
CA MET A 432 -1.14 -6.89 21.69
C MET A 432 -0.35 -6.36 22.90
N ASN A 433 -0.51 -5.07 23.23
CA ASN A 433 0.20 -4.39 24.34
C ASN A 433 1.73 -4.48 24.26
N ARG A 434 2.31 -4.59 23.05
CA ARG A 434 3.75 -4.77 22.87
C ARG A 434 4.35 -3.58 22.13
N LYS A 435 4.58 -2.49 22.86
CA LYS A 435 5.24 -1.28 22.33
C LYS A 435 6.75 -1.51 22.20
N ILE A 436 7.22 -1.74 20.98
CA ILE A 436 8.66 -1.81 20.69
C ILE A 436 9.32 -0.47 20.98
N GLN A 437 10.53 -0.52 21.56
CA GLN A 437 11.32 0.65 21.92
C GLN A 437 12.79 0.51 21.53
N ARG A 438 13.26 -0.72 21.28
CA ARG A 438 14.62 -0.97 20.80
C ARG A 438 14.62 -2.11 19.79
N VAL A 439 15.49 -1.97 18.80
CA VAL A 439 15.75 -2.96 17.78
C VAL A 439 17.26 -3.17 17.72
N GLN A 440 17.71 -4.41 17.74
CA GLN A 440 19.10 -4.78 17.60
C GLN A 440 19.26 -5.76 16.45
N TYR A 441 20.34 -5.65 15.69
CA TYR A 441 20.69 -6.64 14.69
C TYR A 441 22.00 -7.32 15.07
N ASN A 442 22.00 -8.65 15.06
CA ASN A 442 23.20 -9.44 15.32
C ASN A 442 23.79 -9.90 13.99
N GLU A 443 24.96 -9.37 13.63
CA GLU A 443 25.68 -9.69 12.39
C GLU A 443 26.10 -11.16 12.30
N THR A 444 26.39 -11.81 13.43
CA THR A 444 26.84 -13.21 13.49
C THR A 444 25.68 -14.16 13.24
N THR A 445 24.53 -13.95 13.90
CA THR A 445 23.36 -14.81 13.73
C THR A 445 22.46 -14.38 12.58
N ARG A 446 22.68 -13.18 12.01
CA ARG A 446 21.81 -12.51 11.04
C ARG A 446 20.35 -12.45 11.49
N ARG A 447 20.13 -12.01 12.74
CA ARG A 447 18.79 -11.94 13.34
C ARG A 447 18.49 -10.58 13.94
N VAL A 448 17.23 -10.18 13.83
CA VAL A 448 16.67 -8.94 14.40
C VAL A 448 16.08 -9.25 15.76
N THR A 449 16.45 -8.50 16.79
CA THR A 449 15.88 -8.62 18.14
C THR A 449 15.07 -7.38 18.47
N LEU A 450 13.77 -7.59 18.69
CA LEU A 450 12.82 -6.56 19.10
C LEU A 450 12.73 -6.54 20.63
N GLN A 451 12.75 -5.35 21.22
CA GLN A 451 12.71 -5.19 22.67
C GLN A 451 11.63 -4.20 23.10
N TRP A 452 10.90 -4.57 24.16
CA TRP A 452 9.82 -3.78 24.75
C TRP A 452 9.85 -3.91 26.27
N LYS A 453 9.10 -3.05 26.94
CA LYS A 453 8.77 -3.21 28.36
C LYS A 453 7.34 -3.69 28.51
N THR A 454 7.08 -4.55 29.50
CA THR A 454 5.71 -5.00 29.79
C THR A 454 4.89 -3.87 30.41
N LYS A 455 5.51 -3.04 31.25
CA LYS A 455 4.93 -1.82 31.81
C LYS A 455 5.87 -0.62 31.61
N PRO A 456 5.35 0.60 31.47
CA PRO A 456 6.17 1.79 31.19
C PRO A 456 7.34 1.99 32.17
N LEU A 457 7.11 1.69 33.46
CA LEU A 457 8.08 1.89 34.55
C LEU A 457 9.03 0.71 34.77
N ASP A 458 8.92 -0.39 34.01
CA ASP A 458 9.82 -1.53 34.16
C ASP A 458 11.27 -1.13 33.85
N ARG A 459 12.23 -1.67 34.61
CA ARG A 459 13.66 -1.40 34.41
C ARG A 459 14.30 -2.33 33.39
N THR A 460 13.69 -3.48 33.13
CA THR A 460 14.19 -4.53 32.25
C THR A 460 13.37 -4.61 30.97
N PHE A 461 14.06 -4.85 29.85
CA PHE A 461 13.41 -5.11 28.57
C PHE A 461 13.15 -6.61 28.40
N GLN A 462 11.97 -6.92 27.89
CA GLN A 462 11.69 -8.19 27.24
C GLN A 462 12.28 -8.18 25.84
N ASN A 463 12.54 -9.35 25.26
CA ASN A 463 13.05 -9.46 23.91
C ASN A 463 12.47 -10.67 23.18
N ALA A 464 12.44 -10.58 21.85
CA ALA A 464 12.18 -11.69 20.94
C ALA A 464 13.01 -11.47 19.67
N SER A 465 13.62 -12.54 19.15
CA SER A 465 14.48 -12.48 17.98
C SER A 465 13.84 -13.19 16.79
N TYR A 466 14.06 -12.66 15.59
CA TYR A 466 13.45 -13.08 14.33
C TYR A 466 14.51 -13.10 13.22
N ASP A 467 14.25 -13.84 12.15
CA ASP A 467 15.11 -13.81 10.95
C ASP A 467 14.95 -12.48 10.20
N LEU A 468 13.71 -11.98 10.09
CA LEU A 468 13.38 -10.69 9.45
C LEU A 468 12.34 -9.94 10.30
N ALA A 469 12.33 -8.62 10.17
CA ALA A 469 11.29 -7.77 10.72
C ALA A 469 10.76 -6.78 9.69
N VAL A 470 9.44 -6.67 9.56
CA VAL A 470 8.77 -5.60 8.83
C VAL A 470 8.31 -4.57 9.84
N VAL A 471 8.72 -3.31 9.69
CA VAL A 471 8.32 -2.20 10.57
C VAL A 471 7.34 -1.33 9.81
N THR A 472 6.07 -1.38 10.21
CA THR A 472 4.99 -0.55 9.63
C THR A 472 4.51 0.54 10.60
N VAL A 473 5.32 0.82 11.63
CA VAL A 473 5.06 1.87 12.63
C VAL A 473 5.40 3.24 12.01
N PRO A 474 4.62 4.30 12.26
CA PRO A 474 4.93 5.64 11.75
C PRO A 474 6.35 6.10 12.11
N MET A 475 7.06 6.72 11.16
CA MET A 475 8.44 7.18 11.35
C MET A 475 8.66 8.06 12.59
N PRO A 476 7.72 8.97 12.97
CA PRO A 476 7.85 9.76 14.20
C PRO A 476 7.91 8.93 15.48
N LEU A 477 7.33 7.73 15.49
CA LEU A 477 7.50 6.78 16.59
C LEU A 477 8.79 5.99 16.46
N VAL A 478 9.13 5.53 15.26
CA VAL A 478 10.35 4.74 15.01
C VAL A 478 11.61 5.52 15.40
N ARG A 479 11.68 6.83 15.12
CA ARG A 479 12.82 7.68 15.53
C ARG A 479 13.01 7.82 17.04
N THR A 480 12.00 7.45 17.85
CA THR A 480 12.14 7.38 19.32
C THR A 480 12.81 6.08 19.80
N TRP A 481 12.97 5.09 18.93
CA TRP A 481 13.54 3.80 19.28
C TRP A 481 15.07 3.87 19.37
N ARG A 482 15.68 2.87 20.02
CA ARG A 482 17.11 2.59 19.82
C ARG A 482 17.25 1.62 18.65
N LEU A 483 17.80 2.09 17.54
CA LEU A 483 17.90 1.35 16.27
C LEU A 483 19.33 0.84 16.04
N PRO A 484 19.51 -0.20 15.21
CA PRO A 484 20.84 -0.55 14.70
C PRO A 484 21.37 0.56 13.76
N ALA A 485 22.66 0.53 13.47
CA ALA A 485 23.26 1.45 12.50
C ALA A 485 22.80 1.09 11.07
N PHE A 486 21.86 1.87 10.55
CA PHE A 486 21.43 1.85 9.14
C PHE A 486 22.34 2.73 8.28
N SER A 487 22.10 2.75 6.97
CA SER A 487 22.67 3.75 6.07
C SER A 487 22.31 5.17 6.50
N ASP A 488 23.16 6.15 6.15
CA ASP A 488 22.91 7.56 6.46
C ASP A 488 21.57 8.03 5.89
N LEU A 489 21.22 7.55 4.69
CA LEU A 489 19.99 7.93 4.00
C LEU A 489 18.74 7.37 4.70
N LEU A 490 18.74 6.09 5.09
CA LEU A 490 17.61 5.51 5.82
C LEU A 490 17.50 6.10 7.23
N SER A 491 18.63 6.33 7.91
CA SER A 491 18.64 7.00 9.22
C SER A 491 18.06 8.41 9.12
N THR A 492 18.49 9.19 8.12
CA THR A 492 17.95 10.52 7.86
C THR A 492 16.45 10.46 7.58
N ALA A 493 15.99 9.55 6.71
CA ALA A 493 14.57 9.38 6.44
C ALA A 493 13.77 9.11 7.73
N ILE A 494 14.21 8.16 8.57
CA ILE A 494 13.53 7.86 9.84
C ILE A 494 13.46 9.10 10.73
N ASP A 495 14.55 9.85 10.85
CA ASP A 495 14.70 10.98 11.78
C ASP A 495 14.03 12.28 11.30
N SER A 496 13.87 12.47 9.98
CA SER A 496 13.40 13.75 9.41
C SER A 496 12.09 13.68 8.64
N TYR A 497 11.57 12.50 8.25
CA TYR A 497 10.34 12.43 7.44
C TYR A 497 9.18 13.18 8.11
N THR A 498 8.61 14.15 7.43
CA THR A 498 7.60 15.05 7.98
C THR A 498 6.21 14.43 7.94
N TYR A 499 5.42 14.77 8.95
CA TYR A 499 4.04 14.32 9.11
C TYR A 499 3.20 15.53 9.50
N THR A 500 1.96 15.56 9.03
CA THR A 500 0.96 16.56 9.42
C THR A 500 -0.10 15.93 10.30
N GLN A 501 -0.98 16.75 10.85
CA GLN A 501 -1.86 16.38 11.94
C GLN A 501 -3.27 16.87 11.78
N VAL A 502 -4.17 16.22 12.50
CA VAL A 502 -5.60 16.46 12.46
C VAL A 502 -6.21 16.44 13.84
N CYS A 503 -7.17 17.33 14.04
CA CYS A 503 -8.17 17.21 15.09
C CYS A 503 -9.60 17.20 14.52
N LYS A 504 -10.41 16.28 15.04
CA LYS A 504 -11.81 16.09 14.66
C LYS A 504 -12.72 16.15 15.87
N VAL A 505 -13.90 16.75 15.70
CA VAL A 505 -14.97 16.77 16.69
C VAL A 505 -16.27 16.27 16.05
N ALA A 506 -16.77 15.15 16.58
CA ALA A 506 -18.06 14.59 16.21
C ALA A 506 -19.09 14.90 17.29
N LEU A 507 -20.27 15.38 16.90
CA LEU A 507 -21.38 15.73 17.78
C LEU A 507 -22.59 14.86 17.46
N GLN A 508 -23.21 14.28 18.49
CA GLN A 508 -24.45 13.53 18.35
C GLN A 508 -25.66 14.43 18.60
N PHE A 509 -26.67 14.29 17.74
CA PHE A 509 -27.94 14.99 17.82
C PHE A 509 -29.09 13.99 17.97
N LYS A 510 -30.17 14.42 18.65
CA LYS A 510 -31.39 13.61 18.88
C LYS A 510 -32.07 13.21 17.59
N THR A 511 -32.00 14.08 16.59
CA THR A 511 -32.53 13.86 15.23
C THR A 511 -31.54 14.35 14.20
N ARG A 512 -31.68 13.87 12.96
CA ARG A 512 -30.94 14.34 11.78
C ARG A 512 -31.58 15.61 11.22
N PHE A 513 -31.74 16.64 12.03
CA PHE A 513 -32.52 17.83 11.69
C PHE A 513 -32.09 18.49 10.35
N TRP A 514 -30.81 18.38 9.98
CA TRP A 514 -30.26 18.87 8.71
C TRP A 514 -30.85 18.17 7.47
N GLU A 515 -31.36 16.94 7.60
CA GLU A 515 -32.04 16.20 6.53
C GLU A 515 -33.51 16.59 6.37
N HIS A 516 -34.06 17.33 7.33
CA HIS A 516 -35.48 17.69 7.40
C HIS A 516 -35.72 19.22 7.32
N PHE A 517 -34.70 19.98 6.91
CA PHE A 517 -34.87 21.36 6.48
C PHE A 517 -35.69 21.45 5.19
N GLU A 518 -36.21 22.64 4.89
CA GLU A 518 -36.87 22.92 3.61
C GLU A 518 -35.97 22.55 2.42
N ASN A 519 -34.68 22.89 2.53
CA ASN A 519 -33.62 22.42 1.63
C ASN A 519 -32.77 21.36 2.36
N PRO A 520 -33.07 20.06 2.22
CA PRO A 520 -32.46 19.01 3.02
C PRO A 520 -30.99 18.76 2.63
N ILE A 521 -30.14 18.48 3.63
CA ILE A 521 -28.72 18.17 3.46
C ILE A 521 -28.52 16.66 3.62
N TYR A 522 -28.36 15.92 2.52
CA TYR A 522 -28.09 14.47 2.56
C TYR A 522 -26.62 14.17 2.38
N GLY A 523 -25.95 13.73 3.45
CA GLY A 523 -24.48 13.64 3.51
C GLY A 523 -23.84 14.99 3.17
N SER A 524 -22.63 14.99 2.60
CA SER A 524 -21.80 16.17 2.24
C SER A 524 -20.68 16.50 3.25
N CYS A 525 -19.55 16.95 2.72
CA CYS A 525 -18.51 17.71 3.43
C CYS A 525 -18.34 19.15 2.90
N SER A 526 -19.28 19.63 2.09
CA SER A 526 -19.14 20.88 1.33
C SER A 526 -19.66 22.12 2.06
N THR A 527 -20.12 22.02 3.30
CA THR A 527 -20.51 23.23 4.05
C THR A 527 -19.28 24.10 4.26
N THR A 528 -19.33 25.34 3.79
CA THR A 528 -18.23 26.29 3.82
C THR A 528 -18.38 27.22 5.00
N THR A 529 -17.31 27.42 5.75
CA THR A 529 -17.28 28.42 6.82
C THR A 529 -15.92 29.07 6.99
N ASP A 530 -15.91 30.32 7.42
CA ASP A 530 -14.73 31.08 7.87
C ASP A 530 -14.61 31.15 9.41
N ILE A 531 -15.48 30.45 10.17
CA ILE A 531 -15.32 30.36 11.62
C ILE A 531 -13.96 29.70 11.93
N PRO A 532 -13.05 30.38 12.65
CA PRO A 532 -11.69 29.89 12.85
C PRO A 532 -11.64 28.50 13.49
N GLY A 533 -10.80 27.63 12.94
CA GLY A 533 -10.53 26.31 13.51
C GLY A 533 -11.71 25.33 13.51
N ILE A 534 -12.76 25.56 12.71
CA ILE A 534 -13.79 24.54 12.43
C ILE A 534 -13.34 23.60 11.31
N GLY A 535 -12.76 24.14 10.23
CA GLY A 535 -12.37 23.36 9.06
C GLY A 535 -13.57 22.75 8.35
N SER A 536 -13.50 21.48 7.94
CA SER A 536 -14.60 20.83 7.23
C SER A 536 -15.71 20.34 8.17
N ILE A 537 -16.96 20.53 7.74
CA ILE A 537 -18.16 19.97 8.39
C ILE A 537 -18.70 18.88 7.49
N CYS A 538 -18.82 17.65 8.01
CA CYS A 538 -19.33 16.51 7.25
C CYS A 538 -20.57 15.88 7.90
N TYR A 539 -21.62 15.72 7.11
CA TYR A 539 -22.84 15.02 7.49
C TYR A 539 -22.73 13.54 7.12
N PRO A 540 -23.28 12.63 7.94
CA PRO A 540 -23.17 11.20 7.70
C PRO A 540 -23.83 10.77 6.39
N SER A 541 -23.16 9.88 5.65
CA SER A 541 -23.61 9.32 4.36
C SER A 541 -24.43 8.02 4.49
N TYR A 542 -24.68 7.58 5.72
CA TYR A 542 -25.47 6.40 6.06
C TYR A 542 -26.82 6.82 6.68
N ASP A 543 -27.80 5.92 6.65
CA ASP A 543 -29.16 6.11 7.17
C ASP A 543 -29.79 7.45 6.78
N ILE A 544 -29.61 7.80 5.50
CA ILE A 544 -30.15 9.02 4.90
C ILE A 544 -31.67 9.04 5.04
N ASN A 545 -32.20 10.21 5.40
CA ASN A 545 -33.61 10.50 5.61
C ASN A 545 -34.23 9.72 6.80
N SER A 546 -33.41 9.25 7.73
CA SER A 546 -33.92 8.66 8.99
C SER A 546 -34.31 9.75 9.99
N THR A 547 -35.20 9.39 10.92
CA THR A 547 -35.71 10.30 11.97
C THR A 547 -35.02 10.11 13.32
N GLY A 548 -34.17 9.08 13.44
CA GLY A 548 -33.42 8.78 14.65
C GLY A 548 -32.23 9.72 14.88
N PRO A 549 -31.41 9.43 15.90
CA PRO A 549 -30.20 10.19 16.17
C PRO A 549 -29.21 10.19 15.00
N GLY A 550 -28.41 11.25 14.89
CA GLY A 550 -27.37 11.37 13.88
C GLY A 550 -26.08 11.96 14.46
N VAL A 551 -24.94 11.61 13.86
CA VAL A 551 -23.63 12.09 14.30
C VAL A 551 -22.96 12.91 13.20
N MET A 552 -22.87 14.22 13.40
CA MET A 552 -22.19 15.14 12.49
C MET A 552 -20.71 15.20 12.84
N LEU A 553 -19.82 15.15 11.84
CA LEU A 553 -18.44 15.62 12.01
C LEU A 553 -18.48 17.14 11.93
N ALA A 554 -18.60 17.78 13.08
CA ALA A 554 -18.84 19.21 13.20
C ALA A 554 -17.56 20.05 13.08
N SER A 555 -16.40 19.43 13.23
CA SER A 555 -15.11 20.05 12.91
C SER A 555 -14.13 19.01 12.42
N TYR A 556 -13.39 19.36 11.37
CA TYR A 556 -12.25 18.62 10.86
C TYR A 556 -11.17 19.62 10.43
N THR A 557 -10.16 19.79 11.27
CA THR A 557 -9.00 20.66 11.03
C THR A 557 -7.73 19.83 10.83
N SER A 558 -6.88 20.29 9.90
CA SER A 558 -5.57 19.73 9.61
C SER A 558 -4.46 20.77 9.77
N GLY A 559 -3.20 20.34 9.67
CA GLY A 559 -2.04 21.24 9.68
C GLY A 559 -1.96 22.12 10.92
N ASP A 560 -1.63 23.40 10.71
CA ASP A 560 -1.46 24.39 11.77
C ASP A 560 -2.77 24.72 12.50
N ASP A 561 -3.92 24.68 11.83
CA ASP A 561 -5.21 24.83 12.49
C ASP A 561 -5.48 23.70 13.47
N GLY A 562 -5.14 22.47 13.08
CA GLY A 562 -5.22 21.30 13.94
C GLY A 562 -4.20 21.30 15.10
N LEU A 563 -3.10 22.06 15.00
CA LEU A 563 -2.02 22.14 16.01
C LEU A 563 -2.42 22.77 17.33
N ARG A 564 -3.36 23.70 17.31
CA ARG A 564 -3.74 24.46 18.52
C ARG A 564 -4.69 23.67 19.41
N TRP A 565 -5.62 22.92 18.81
CA TRP A 565 -6.70 22.23 19.52
C TRP A 565 -6.29 21.18 20.55
N PRO A 566 -5.20 20.41 20.39
CA PRO A 566 -4.68 19.54 21.43
C PRO A 566 -4.36 20.23 22.76
N SER A 567 -4.00 21.53 22.73
CA SER A 567 -3.65 22.31 23.92
C SER A 567 -4.86 22.86 24.68
N ILE A 568 -6.03 22.88 24.05
CA ILE A 568 -7.27 23.41 24.62
C ILE A 568 -7.98 22.32 25.42
N PRO A 569 -8.50 22.61 26.63
CA PRO A 569 -9.32 21.65 27.38
C PRO A 569 -10.47 21.12 26.52
N GLU A 570 -10.67 19.81 26.56
CA GLU A 570 -11.57 19.12 25.63
C GLU A 570 -12.99 19.71 25.60
N GLN A 571 -13.59 19.92 26.77
CA GLN A 571 -14.95 20.45 26.88
C GLN A 571 -15.07 21.88 26.33
N VAL A 572 -14.00 22.68 26.44
CA VAL A 572 -13.97 24.05 25.91
C VAL A 572 -13.94 24.03 24.39
N HIS A 573 -13.09 23.18 23.79
CA HIS A 573 -13.06 23.02 22.34
C HIS A 573 -14.37 22.43 21.80
N VAL A 574 -14.95 21.43 22.46
CA VAL A 574 -16.23 20.85 22.04
C VAL A 574 -17.35 21.89 22.12
N GLN A 575 -17.42 22.68 23.20
CA GLN A 575 -18.41 23.75 23.31
C GLN A 575 -18.23 24.80 22.21
N TYR A 576 -16.99 25.19 21.91
CA TYR A 576 -16.69 26.08 20.78
C TYR A 576 -17.26 25.55 19.45
N VAL A 577 -17.10 24.24 19.18
CA VAL A 577 -17.66 23.62 17.98
C VAL A 577 -19.19 23.57 18.02
N VAL A 578 -19.81 23.33 19.17
CA VAL A 578 -21.28 23.39 19.33
C VAL A 578 -21.79 24.80 19.03
N ASP A 579 -21.14 25.83 19.56
CA ASP A 579 -21.52 27.23 19.36
C ASP A 579 -21.37 27.63 17.89
N ALA A 580 -20.29 27.20 17.23
CA ALA A 580 -20.10 27.39 15.79
C ALA A 580 -21.17 26.67 14.96
N MET A 581 -21.55 25.44 15.33
CA MET A 581 -22.65 24.75 14.65
C MET A 581 -23.96 25.50 14.83
N ALA A 582 -24.23 26.07 16.02
CA ALA A 582 -25.42 26.86 16.29
C ALA A 582 -25.41 28.20 15.53
N GLU A 583 -24.24 28.79 15.30
CA GLU A 583 -24.09 29.95 14.43
C GLU A 583 -24.45 29.60 12.98
N ILE A 584 -24.05 28.43 12.48
CA ILE A 584 -24.33 27.97 11.11
C ILE A 584 -25.77 27.45 10.93
N HIS A 585 -26.33 26.74 11.91
CA HIS A 585 -27.62 26.02 11.75
C HIS A 585 -28.76 26.63 12.57
N GLY A 586 -28.46 27.59 13.45
CA GLY A 586 -29.42 28.22 14.36
C GLY A 586 -29.62 27.47 15.67
N GLN A 587 -30.58 27.97 16.46
CA GLN A 587 -30.89 27.50 17.83
C GLN A 587 -31.20 26.00 17.91
N VAL A 588 -31.64 25.38 16.81
CA VAL A 588 -31.92 23.93 16.71
C VAL A 588 -30.74 23.08 17.18
N VAL A 589 -29.50 23.54 17.02
CA VAL A 589 -28.31 22.83 17.47
C VAL A 589 -28.32 22.62 18.99
N TYR A 590 -28.59 23.66 19.77
CA TYR A 590 -28.67 23.54 21.22
C TYR A 590 -29.83 22.66 21.67
N ASP A 591 -30.97 22.74 20.98
CA ASP A 591 -32.16 21.95 21.30
C ASP A 591 -31.97 20.45 21.00
N GLN A 592 -31.23 20.14 19.92
CA GLN A 592 -31.02 18.79 19.42
C GLN A 592 -29.72 18.14 19.93
N TYR A 593 -28.72 18.89 20.36
CA TYR A 593 -27.47 18.33 20.86
C TYR A 593 -27.74 17.45 22.09
N THR A 594 -27.20 16.23 22.09
CA THR A 594 -27.44 15.27 23.18
C THR A 594 -26.50 15.47 24.37
N GLY A 595 -25.43 16.25 24.20
CA GLY A 595 -24.29 16.29 25.11
C GLY A 595 -23.22 15.24 24.81
N ASN A 596 -23.50 14.25 23.94
CA ASN A 596 -22.51 13.25 23.56
C ASN A 596 -21.64 13.75 22.40
N TYR A 597 -20.33 13.56 22.55
CA TYR A 597 -19.35 13.94 21.54
C TYR A 597 -18.19 12.93 21.48
N ASN A 598 -17.42 12.98 20.39
CA ASN A 598 -16.09 12.39 20.34
C ASN A 598 -15.12 13.42 19.78
N ARG A 599 -14.06 13.72 20.52
CA ARG A 599 -12.94 14.52 20.03
C ARG A 599 -11.74 13.62 19.82
N ARG A 600 -11.15 13.67 18.63
CA ARG A 600 -9.90 12.97 18.32
C ARG A 600 -8.91 13.95 17.71
N CYS A 601 -7.93 14.37 18.51
CA CYS A 601 -6.71 14.95 17.96
C CYS A 601 -5.63 13.87 17.92
N TRP A 602 -5.12 13.54 16.73
CA TRP A 602 -4.15 12.45 16.55
C TRP A 602 -2.80 12.73 17.23
N LEU A 603 -2.47 14.01 17.45
CA LEU A 603 -1.30 14.42 18.22
C LEU A 603 -1.31 13.87 19.67
N LEU A 604 -2.49 13.56 20.22
CA LEU A 604 -2.65 13.00 21.56
C LEU A 604 -2.61 11.46 21.58
N ASP A 605 -2.51 10.80 20.42
CA ASP A 605 -2.44 9.35 20.33
C ASP A 605 -1.02 8.83 20.54
N GLN A 606 -0.78 8.12 21.65
CA GLN A 606 0.55 7.60 21.98
C GLN A 606 1.07 6.45 21.09
N TYR A 607 0.21 5.87 20.24
CA TYR A 607 0.52 4.74 19.35
C TYR A 607 0.66 5.16 17.89
N GLU A 608 0.24 6.37 17.53
CA GLU A 608 0.38 6.92 16.17
C GLU A 608 1.17 8.22 16.16
N THR A 609 1.13 8.99 17.25
CA THR A 609 1.76 10.30 17.51
C THR A 609 1.29 11.46 16.63
N ILE A 610 0.80 11.19 15.42
CA ILE A 610 0.45 12.19 14.41
C ILE A 610 -0.39 11.56 13.26
N SER A 611 -0.94 12.34 12.33
CA SER A 611 -1.99 11.90 11.41
C SER A 611 -1.53 11.22 10.13
N TRP A 612 -0.69 11.81 9.30
CA TRP A 612 -0.15 11.14 8.10
C TRP A 612 1.14 11.79 7.64
N ALA A 613 1.90 11.08 6.82
CA ALA A 613 3.09 11.59 6.17
C ALA A 613 2.77 12.78 5.24
N SER A 614 3.47 13.89 5.43
CA SER A 614 3.40 15.11 4.59
C SER A 614 4.83 15.53 4.25
N PRO A 615 5.56 14.76 3.41
CA PRO A 615 6.96 15.02 3.08
C PRO A 615 7.18 16.39 2.43
N ASP A 616 8.21 17.08 2.89
CA ASP A 616 8.71 18.29 2.22
C ASP A 616 9.35 17.95 0.86
N VAL A 617 9.55 18.99 0.05
CA VAL A 617 10.24 18.91 -1.25
C VAL A 617 11.50 18.03 -1.22
N GLY A 618 11.61 17.14 -2.20
CA GLY A 618 12.77 16.27 -2.41
C GLY A 618 12.84 15.07 -1.48
N MET A 619 12.06 15.02 -0.40
CA MET A 619 12.07 13.89 0.53
C MET A 619 11.53 12.61 -0.13
N ARG A 620 10.47 12.67 -0.94
CA ARG A 620 9.94 11.47 -1.63
C ARG A 620 10.95 10.94 -2.63
N LYS A 621 11.44 11.80 -3.53
CA LYS A 621 12.48 11.46 -4.51
C LYS A 621 13.73 10.84 -3.85
N ALA A 622 14.17 11.39 -2.71
CA ALA A 622 15.34 10.86 -2.01
C ALA A 622 15.07 9.54 -1.25
N PHE A 623 13.95 9.42 -0.55
CA PHE A 623 13.75 8.37 0.44
C PHE A 623 12.96 7.16 -0.05
N ILE A 624 12.10 7.29 -1.07
CA ILE A 624 11.41 6.12 -1.65
C ILE A 624 12.41 5.01 -2.04
N PRO A 625 13.49 5.28 -2.80
CA PRO A 625 14.50 4.26 -3.12
C PRO A 625 15.19 3.64 -1.89
N ALA A 626 15.24 4.35 -0.76
CA ALA A 626 15.79 3.81 0.49
C ALA A 626 14.82 2.81 1.14
N PHE A 627 13.51 3.06 1.10
CA PHE A 627 12.50 2.16 1.66
C PHE A 627 12.36 0.83 0.93
N PHE A 628 12.85 0.75 -0.31
CA PHE A 628 12.93 -0.48 -1.12
C PHE A 628 14.13 -1.37 -0.76
N LYS A 629 14.98 -0.97 0.19
CA LYS A 629 16.14 -1.75 0.63
C LYS A 629 15.84 -2.46 1.94
N THR A 630 16.24 -3.73 2.03
CA THR A 630 16.26 -4.46 3.30
C THR A 630 17.59 -4.13 3.99
N GLU A 631 17.54 -3.44 5.12
CA GLU A 631 18.74 -3.11 5.88
C GLU A 631 18.72 -3.83 7.23
N LYS A 632 19.80 -4.56 7.53
CA LYS A 632 19.93 -5.27 8.83
C LYS A 632 18.74 -6.20 9.13
N GLY A 633 18.23 -6.88 8.11
CA GLY A 633 17.06 -7.76 8.22
C GLY A 633 15.73 -7.04 8.47
N ILE A 634 15.70 -5.72 8.28
CA ILE A 634 14.53 -4.87 8.53
C ILE A 634 14.01 -4.32 7.20
N VAL A 635 12.69 -4.46 6.99
CA VAL A 635 11.94 -3.89 5.88
C VAL A 635 11.04 -2.79 6.41
N MET A 636 11.14 -1.58 5.83
CA MET A 636 10.26 -0.47 6.21
C MET A 636 8.97 -0.52 5.39
N GLY A 637 7.83 -0.32 6.04
CA GLY A 637 6.51 -0.24 5.42
C GLY A 637 5.61 0.80 6.09
N GLY A 638 4.38 0.94 5.60
CA GLY A 638 3.43 1.98 6.04
C GLY A 638 3.20 3.05 4.98
N GLU A 639 2.12 3.83 5.12
CA GLU A 639 1.70 4.80 4.10
C GLU A 639 2.77 5.84 3.74
N GLY A 640 3.57 6.31 4.72
CA GLY A 640 4.67 7.24 4.47
C GLY A 640 5.88 6.64 3.71
N THR A 641 5.82 5.37 3.32
CA THR A 641 6.81 4.72 2.46
C THR A 641 6.26 4.41 1.06
N SER A 642 5.06 4.89 0.76
CA SER A 642 4.39 4.77 -0.53
C SER A 642 4.51 6.06 -1.35
N TYR A 643 4.02 6.02 -2.57
CA TYR A 643 4.02 7.13 -3.53
C TYR A 643 3.00 8.20 -3.16
N THR A 644 1.89 7.79 -2.53
CA THR A 644 0.89 8.68 -1.96
C THR A 644 0.86 8.48 -0.44
N SER A 645 0.31 9.45 0.29
CA SER A 645 0.16 9.39 1.74
C SER A 645 -1.28 9.68 2.13
N SER A 646 -1.62 9.61 3.41
CA SER A 646 -2.97 9.92 3.95
C SER A 646 -4.09 8.89 3.64
N TRP A 647 -3.90 7.98 2.66
CA TRP A 647 -4.91 6.99 2.25
C TRP A 647 -4.66 5.56 2.72
N ILE A 648 -5.74 4.79 2.94
CA ILE A 648 -5.64 3.34 3.23
C ILE A 648 -5.00 2.61 2.04
N ALA A 649 -5.28 3.02 0.80
CA ALA A 649 -4.70 2.43 -0.41
C ALA A 649 -3.17 2.46 -0.36
N SER A 650 -2.58 3.59 0.03
CA SER A 650 -1.13 3.77 0.20
C SER A 650 -0.55 2.84 1.27
N ALA A 651 -1.26 2.64 2.38
CA ALA A 651 -0.86 1.68 3.41
C ALA A 651 -0.90 0.23 2.88
N LEU A 652 -1.93 -0.14 2.12
CA LEU A 652 -2.07 -1.47 1.55
C LEU A 652 -1.01 -1.75 0.50
N GLU A 653 -0.76 -0.81 -0.42
CA GLU A 653 0.31 -0.89 -1.41
C GLU A 653 1.66 -1.12 -0.74
N SER A 654 1.99 -0.31 0.26
CA SER A 654 3.24 -0.47 1.00
C SER A 654 3.31 -1.83 1.71
N GLY A 655 2.17 -2.34 2.20
CA GLY A 655 2.07 -3.68 2.78
C GLY A 655 2.35 -4.80 1.77
N VAL A 656 1.87 -4.66 0.53
CA VAL A 656 2.16 -5.56 -0.61
C VAL A 656 3.63 -5.49 -0.98
N ARG A 657 4.20 -4.28 -1.09
CA ARG A 657 5.62 -4.06 -1.35
C ARG A 657 6.48 -4.71 -0.27
N ALA A 658 6.17 -4.50 1.01
CA ALA A 658 6.93 -5.06 2.12
C ALA A 658 6.90 -6.60 2.13
N ALA A 659 5.75 -7.22 1.86
CA ALA A 659 5.65 -8.66 1.72
C ALA A 659 6.48 -9.17 0.53
N THR A 660 6.40 -8.48 -0.62
CA THR A 660 7.20 -8.81 -1.81
C THR A 660 8.70 -8.71 -1.50
N GLN A 661 9.13 -7.66 -0.80
CA GLN A 661 10.51 -7.47 -0.40
C GLN A 661 11.02 -8.60 0.51
N VAL A 662 10.23 -9.02 1.50
CA VAL A 662 10.54 -10.19 2.34
C VAL A 662 10.66 -11.46 1.49
N LEU A 663 9.74 -11.70 0.56
CA LEU A 663 9.78 -12.88 -0.30
C LEU A 663 11.03 -12.87 -1.20
N LEU A 664 11.38 -11.71 -1.77
CA LEU A 664 12.57 -11.54 -2.60
C LEU A 664 13.87 -11.66 -1.80
N GLU A 665 13.90 -11.17 -0.55
CA GLU A 665 15.03 -11.37 0.38
C GLU A 665 15.27 -12.86 0.65
N LEU A 666 14.20 -13.65 0.68
CA LEU A 666 14.23 -15.10 0.89
C LEU A 666 14.40 -15.92 -0.41
N GLY A 667 14.51 -15.27 -1.57
CA GLY A 667 14.62 -15.92 -2.88
C GLY A 667 13.32 -16.56 -3.38
N LEU A 668 12.16 -16.20 -2.81
CA LEU A 668 10.82 -16.71 -3.14
C LEU A 668 10.19 -15.89 -4.28
N VAL A 669 10.80 -15.92 -5.46
CA VAL A 669 10.41 -15.09 -6.61
C VAL A 669 9.02 -15.42 -7.15
N ASP A 670 8.68 -16.72 -7.26
CA ASP A 670 7.37 -17.12 -7.77
C ASP A 670 6.24 -16.67 -6.83
N GLU A 671 6.48 -16.73 -5.52
CA GLU A 671 5.57 -16.20 -4.51
C GLU A 671 5.47 -14.67 -4.57
N ALA A 672 6.58 -13.96 -4.77
CA ALA A 672 6.59 -12.50 -4.93
C ALA A 672 5.79 -12.07 -6.17
N LYS A 673 5.95 -12.78 -7.30
CA LYS A 673 5.15 -12.57 -8.52
C LYS A 673 3.67 -12.84 -8.29
N ALA A 674 3.33 -13.91 -7.58
CA ALA A 674 1.93 -14.23 -7.28
C ALA A 674 1.27 -13.15 -6.39
N VAL A 675 2.02 -12.59 -5.44
CA VAL A 675 1.57 -11.44 -4.63
C VAL A 675 1.31 -10.22 -5.52
N VAL A 676 2.26 -9.87 -6.39
CA VAL A 676 2.11 -8.75 -7.33
C VAL A 676 0.95 -8.96 -8.32
N GLU A 677 0.85 -10.14 -8.92
CA GLU A 677 -0.22 -10.48 -9.86
C GLU A 677 -1.60 -10.38 -9.17
N LYS A 678 -1.69 -10.86 -7.92
CA LYS A 678 -2.94 -10.77 -7.18
C LYS A 678 -3.28 -9.33 -6.82
N TRP A 679 -2.34 -8.58 -6.24
CA TRP A 679 -2.65 -7.33 -5.54
C TRP A 679 -2.37 -6.05 -6.32
N MET A 680 -1.53 -6.08 -7.36
CA MET A 680 -1.21 -4.91 -8.19
C MET A 680 -1.64 -5.10 -9.66
N GLY A 681 -1.42 -6.28 -10.24
CA GLY A 681 -1.52 -6.49 -11.69
C GLY A 681 -2.92 -6.68 -12.29
N ARG A 682 -4.00 -6.69 -11.48
CA ARG A 682 -5.37 -6.93 -11.98
C ARG A 682 -6.09 -5.69 -12.50
N TRP A 683 -5.69 -4.52 -12.02
CA TRP A 683 -6.47 -3.29 -12.16
C TRP A 683 -5.60 -2.08 -12.53
N ILE A 684 -4.28 -2.21 -12.55
CA ILE A 684 -3.36 -1.28 -13.21
C ILE A 684 -2.89 -1.93 -14.50
N ASP A 685 -3.00 -1.21 -15.62
CA ASP A 685 -2.35 -1.63 -16.86
C ASP A 685 -0.83 -1.60 -16.67
N VAL A 686 -0.23 -2.79 -16.76
CA VAL A 686 1.22 -3.08 -16.72
C VAL A 686 1.83 -2.73 -18.08
#